data_AF-A0A7I7SQQ9-F1
#
_entry.id   AF-A0A7I7SQQ9-F1
#
_cell.length_a   1.000
_cell.length_b   1.000
_cell.length_c   1.000
_cell.angle_alpha   90.00
_cell.angle_beta   90.00
_cell.angle_gamma   90.00
#
_symmetry.space_group_name_H-M   'P 1'
#
loop_
_entity.id
_entity.type
_entity.pdbx_description
1 polymer ?
#
loop_
_entity_poly.entity_id
_entity_poly.type
_entity_poly.pdbx_seq_one_letter_code
_entity_poly.pdbx_strand_id
1 'polypeptide(L)'
;MNSVRTLPIRIAPIGGEAIDSWLEAIAHRTHTSFSDLLTAVGLSPFSGMSTPAWVVCLNPDEAATTGAATGIDPDVLRTMTLQHYSGRAVRVKPDDGMLSRAFPWGPGRGSRFCPACLDATGGRWQLSWRLGWTFACTTHNCLLADACPGCGAVQRVRTHVGEMVPQPGRCSHPAPDATGRTPRRCSTDLAAAAVHSFDAGHPVIHAQRVVNAVLDSENTAFGVYETLPQARLKVLSDIRAVAGRALAYATPEDLKSLVPQDLNRIYQSVGETSGSRSGPARTETKPGLAAPTRAETAAVGVIAALEALARPDVASAGDALRWLVASSRQRGSAVSATNIAWGKNTSQVLTGVQLTALGPLLNPSDQLRYRIGTRLPAQPVPGTERTATLVRRLPAMLWPTWSLPLAIQNCHQRQLRPALSSILLLVSSRVNLDEAAWLIDGPIEGHAVSRVLQLLEKQDQWPSIRTALIGMADYLADNDIPIDYQRRRRADYSTLLPDTVWTQICRDTATPGPRPARARIARCYLFERLSGQPASTSPWALDDSAFRTKTADFPRHLTPELAEALNTHAHEFLTDQNIDDEPATWHPPNAVHKGLDLPGPDPATVDIARLHRVMGVDGMKLGTAAHRLGTSLDTVRYLLETHPVPRPNLASGDSLPTYHNRAYATAKAALPRVVLADFYEHQRMSLRDIAAAVGVSRQIVARLANDYDLPLREPGLQARTTIDRDWLYDQYVNKRRALPDIAKEAGMSTANMARWAKTHAIPMRSRGGGSHTARLNIRRTAEPSNQPRHNPLAPSSAE
;
A
#
# COMPACT_ATOMS: atom_id res chain seq x y z
N MET A 1 -36.61 61.71 7.59
CA MET A 1 -37.13 60.33 7.64
C MET A 1 -38.63 60.43 7.86
N ASN A 2 -39.45 60.20 6.82
CA ASN A 2 -40.90 60.16 7.01
C ASN A 2 -41.22 58.96 7.90
N SER A 3 -41.85 59.20 9.05
CA SER A 3 -42.31 58.14 9.95
C SER A 3 -43.20 57.18 9.18
N VAL A 4 -42.76 55.93 9.03
CA VAL A 4 -43.55 54.89 8.38
C VAL A 4 -44.76 54.58 9.27
N ARG A 5 -45.96 54.67 8.67
CA ARG A 5 -47.23 54.43 9.36
C ARG A 5 -47.60 52.96 9.21
N THR A 6 -48.24 52.42 10.25
CA THR A 6 -48.77 51.05 10.19
C THR A 6 -49.87 50.93 9.16
N LEU A 7 -49.89 49.83 8.41
CA LEU A 7 -50.94 49.52 7.44
C LEU A 7 -52.29 49.30 8.16
N PRO A 8 -53.39 49.84 7.62
CA PRO A 8 -54.72 49.71 8.21
C PRO A 8 -55.31 48.30 8.09
N ILE A 9 -54.89 47.54 7.07
CA ILE A 9 -55.25 46.15 6.86
C ILE A 9 -53.96 45.34 6.81
N ARG A 10 -53.89 44.29 7.62
CA ARG A 10 -52.71 43.40 7.74
C ARG A 10 -53.12 41.98 7.38
N ILE A 11 -52.21 41.28 6.71
CA ILE A 11 -52.38 39.87 6.34
C ILE A 11 -51.18 39.13 6.92
N ALA A 12 -51.42 38.04 7.63
CA ALA A 12 -50.33 37.19 8.11
C ALA A 12 -49.64 36.48 6.92
N PRO A 13 -48.30 36.37 6.93
CA PRO A 13 -47.59 35.50 6.00
C PRO A 13 -47.95 34.03 6.27
N ILE A 14 -47.94 33.19 5.23
CA ILE A 14 -48.06 31.73 5.40
C ILE A 14 -46.68 31.08 5.57
N GLY A 15 -46.64 29.85 6.06
CA GLY A 15 -45.39 29.10 6.20
C GLY A 15 -44.65 28.96 4.87
N GLY A 16 -43.36 29.34 4.87
CA GLY A 16 -42.46 29.22 3.70
C GLY A 16 -42.70 30.22 2.57
N GLU A 17 -43.57 31.22 2.78
CA GLU A 17 -43.94 32.16 1.74
C GLU A 17 -42.80 33.10 1.29
N ALA A 18 -42.74 33.39 -0.01
CA ALA A 18 -41.86 34.44 -0.53
C ALA A 18 -42.39 35.84 -0.17
N ILE A 19 -41.49 36.74 0.22
CA ILE A 19 -41.84 38.13 0.62
C ILE A 19 -42.63 38.88 -0.46
N ASP A 20 -42.30 38.69 -1.73
CA ASP A 20 -42.98 39.38 -2.82
C ASP A 20 -44.40 38.83 -3.06
N SER A 21 -44.63 37.53 -2.83
CA SER A 21 -45.97 36.95 -2.83
C SER A 21 -46.84 37.52 -1.72
N TRP A 22 -46.29 37.65 -0.51
CA TRP A 22 -47.03 38.16 0.63
C TRP A 22 -47.42 39.63 0.44
N LEU A 23 -46.49 40.45 -0.06
CA LEU A 23 -46.77 41.85 -0.39
C LEU A 23 -47.79 41.97 -1.53
N GLU A 24 -47.74 41.11 -2.55
CA GLU A 24 -48.78 41.07 -3.60
C GLU A 24 -50.16 40.75 -3.02
N ALA A 25 -50.25 39.84 -2.03
CA ALA A 25 -51.50 39.52 -1.37
C ALA A 25 -52.05 40.69 -0.52
N ILE A 26 -51.17 41.44 0.14
CA ILE A 26 -51.56 42.67 0.84
C ILE A 26 -52.11 43.70 -0.14
N ALA A 27 -51.38 43.98 -1.23
CA ALA A 27 -51.78 44.96 -2.25
C ALA A 27 -53.12 44.59 -2.88
N HIS A 28 -53.34 43.30 -3.14
CA HIS A 28 -54.60 42.78 -3.64
C HIS A 28 -55.75 43.06 -2.66
N ARG A 29 -55.56 42.76 -1.38
CA ARG A 29 -56.58 42.94 -0.33
C ARG A 29 -56.89 44.40 -0.05
N THR A 30 -55.90 45.28 -0.16
CA THR A 30 -56.07 46.73 0.05
C THR A 30 -56.42 47.48 -1.23
N HIS A 31 -56.57 46.79 -2.36
CA HIS A 31 -56.80 47.37 -3.69
C HIS A 31 -55.81 48.51 -4.02
N THR A 32 -54.55 48.33 -3.64
CA THR A 32 -53.49 49.33 -3.80
C THR A 32 -52.53 48.92 -4.91
N SER A 33 -51.97 49.91 -5.63
CA SER A 33 -50.90 49.61 -6.60
C SER A 33 -49.70 48.99 -5.88
N PHE A 34 -48.98 48.10 -6.55
CA PHE A 34 -47.83 47.44 -5.92
C PHE A 34 -46.72 48.45 -5.57
N SER A 35 -46.52 49.48 -6.39
CA SER A 35 -45.53 50.53 -6.14
C SER A 35 -45.87 51.37 -4.90
N ASP A 36 -47.14 51.72 -4.72
CA ASP A 36 -47.59 52.47 -3.55
C ASP A 36 -47.45 51.64 -2.27
N LEU A 37 -47.78 50.33 -2.35
CA LEU A 37 -47.57 49.43 -1.21
C LEU A 37 -46.09 49.32 -0.85
N LEU A 38 -45.21 49.08 -1.83
CA LEU A 38 -43.76 48.98 -1.59
C LEU A 38 -43.24 50.25 -0.92
N THR A 39 -43.63 51.42 -1.43
CA THR A 39 -43.26 52.72 -0.85
C THR A 39 -43.79 52.86 0.58
N ALA A 40 -45.03 52.43 0.84
CA ALA A 40 -45.65 52.50 2.16
C ALA A 40 -44.96 51.61 3.20
N VAL A 41 -44.37 50.48 2.80
CA VAL A 41 -43.60 49.59 3.68
C VAL A 41 -42.10 49.90 3.72
N GLY A 42 -41.66 50.97 3.04
CA GLY A 42 -40.26 51.39 3.03
C GLY A 42 -39.34 50.62 2.08
N LEU A 43 -39.91 49.95 1.08
CA LEU A 43 -39.17 49.24 0.03
C LEU A 43 -39.17 50.06 -1.26
N SER A 44 -38.05 50.04 -1.98
CA SER A 44 -37.94 50.78 -3.25
C SER A 44 -38.62 50.02 -4.40
N PRO A 45 -39.56 50.63 -5.13
CA PRO A 45 -40.13 50.04 -6.33
C PRO A 45 -39.06 49.97 -7.42
N PHE A 46 -38.63 48.76 -7.75
CA PHE A 46 -37.59 48.52 -8.75
C PHE A 46 -38.21 48.22 -10.11
N SER A 47 -37.82 48.98 -11.14
CA SER A 47 -38.34 48.89 -12.52
C SER A 47 -37.35 48.26 -13.51
N GLY A 48 -36.22 47.70 -13.03
CA GLY A 48 -35.24 47.02 -13.87
C GLY A 48 -35.55 45.54 -14.18
N MET A 49 -34.69 44.90 -14.99
CA MET A 49 -34.84 43.50 -15.43
C MET A 49 -34.31 42.45 -14.43
N SER A 50 -33.73 42.86 -13.31
CA SER A 50 -33.11 41.99 -12.31
C SER A 50 -34.03 41.73 -11.11
N THR A 51 -33.82 40.63 -10.39
CA THR A 51 -34.45 40.40 -9.08
C THR A 51 -34.04 41.53 -8.12
N PRO A 52 -34.98 42.25 -7.49
CA PRO A 52 -34.64 43.31 -6.56
C PRO A 52 -33.87 42.79 -5.35
N ALA A 53 -33.01 43.63 -4.78
CA ALA A 53 -32.19 43.27 -3.63
C ALA A 53 -33.02 42.78 -2.44
N TRP A 54 -34.14 43.43 -2.13
CA TRP A 54 -35.02 43.08 -1.00
C TRP A 54 -35.70 41.69 -1.11
N VAL A 55 -35.82 41.13 -2.32
CA VAL A 55 -36.26 39.73 -2.51
C VAL A 55 -35.14 38.75 -2.15
N VAL A 56 -33.89 39.17 -2.34
CA VAL A 56 -32.70 38.39 -2.03
C VAL A 56 -32.34 38.49 -0.56
N CYS A 57 -32.27 39.70 -0.02
CA CYS A 57 -31.84 40.01 1.34
C CYS A 57 -32.43 41.38 1.74
N LEU A 58 -33.08 41.45 2.90
CA LEU A 58 -33.50 42.72 3.48
C LEU A 58 -32.34 43.31 4.28
N ASN A 59 -32.01 44.57 4.03
CA ASN A 59 -31.11 45.27 4.94
C ASN A 59 -31.82 45.52 6.31
N PRO A 60 -31.08 45.80 7.39
CA PRO A 60 -31.67 45.97 8.72
C PRO A 60 -32.75 47.07 8.78
N ASP A 61 -32.57 48.16 8.05
CA ASP A 61 -33.51 49.29 8.02
C ASP A 61 -34.78 48.94 7.24
N GLU A 62 -34.67 48.25 6.11
CA GLU A 62 -35.79 47.73 5.32
C GLU A 62 -36.61 46.73 6.14
N ALA A 63 -35.95 45.83 6.87
CA ALA A 63 -36.62 44.85 7.73
C ALA A 63 -37.35 45.53 8.91
N ALA A 64 -36.70 46.51 9.57
CA ALA A 64 -37.31 47.27 10.66
C ALA A 64 -38.50 48.10 10.16
N THR A 65 -38.36 48.76 9.00
CA THR A 65 -39.40 49.61 8.42
C THR A 65 -40.59 48.80 7.93
N THR A 66 -40.33 47.70 7.23
CA THR A 66 -41.38 46.77 6.77
C THR A 66 -42.07 46.14 7.97
N GLY A 67 -41.32 45.75 9.01
CA GLY A 67 -41.87 45.20 10.23
C GLY A 67 -42.77 46.18 10.98
N ALA A 68 -42.33 47.44 11.11
CA ALA A 68 -43.14 48.51 11.70
C ALA A 68 -44.42 48.80 10.89
N ALA A 69 -44.34 48.81 9.56
CA ALA A 69 -45.50 49.05 8.70
C ALA A 69 -46.53 47.90 8.80
N THR A 70 -46.06 46.66 8.82
CA THR A 70 -46.92 45.48 8.67
C THR A 70 -47.27 44.80 9.99
N GLY A 71 -46.56 45.10 11.08
CA GLY A 71 -46.66 44.43 12.36
C GLY A 71 -46.06 43.02 12.37
N ILE A 72 -45.24 42.66 11.37
CA ILE A 72 -44.53 41.38 11.31
C ILE A 72 -43.13 41.54 11.88
N ASP A 73 -42.67 40.53 12.62
CA ASP A 73 -41.33 40.51 13.17
C ASP A 73 -40.26 40.57 12.04
N PRO A 74 -39.24 41.46 12.13
CA PRO A 74 -38.15 41.54 11.17
C PRO A 74 -37.45 40.20 10.88
N ASP A 75 -37.35 39.30 11.86
CA ASP A 75 -36.74 37.98 11.66
C ASP A 75 -37.63 37.07 10.81
N VAL A 76 -38.96 37.13 10.98
CA VAL A 76 -39.90 36.43 10.09
C VAL A 76 -39.76 36.95 8.66
N LEU A 77 -39.66 38.27 8.46
CA LEU A 77 -39.46 38.86 7.14
C LEU A 77 -38.17 38.37 6.47
N ARG A 78 -37.08 38.23 7.23
CA ARG A 78 -35.82 37.66 6.70
C ARG A 78 -35.99 36.21 6.24
N THR A 79 -36.79 35.40 6.93
CA THR A 79 -37.08 34.01 6.49
C THR A 79 -37.85 33.92 5.18
N MET A 80 -38.53 34.99 4.78
CA MET A 80 -39.30 35.09 3.54
C MET A 80 -38.45 35.56 2.33
N THR A 81 -37.14 35.80 2.53
CA THR A 81 -36.18 36.18 1.49
C THR A 81 -35.20 35.06 1.18
N LEU A 82 -34.52 35.12 0.02
CA LEU A 82 -33.52 34.10 -0.34
C LEU A 82 -32.32 34.03 0.61
N GLN A 83 -32.12 35.05 1.46
CA GLN A 83 -31.13 35.04 2.54
C GLN A 83 -31.35 33.87 3.50
N HIS A 84 -32.60 33.43 3.70
CA HIS A 84 -32.92 32.23 4.48
C HIS A 84 -32.17 30.98 4.02
N TYR A 85 -31.91 30.89 2.71
CA TYR A 85 -31.20 29.78 2.08
C TYR A 85 -29.71 30.06 1.85
N SER A 86 -29.18 31.19 2.33
CA SER A 86 -27.76 31.52 2.17
C SER A 86 -26.89 30.48 2.89
N GLY A 87 -25.93 29.90 2.18
CA GLY A 87 -25.10 28.80 2.67
C GLY A 87 -25.79 27.42 2.66
N ARG A 88 -27.09 27.34 2.37
CA ARG A 88 -27.89 26.09 2.30
C ARG A 88 -28.20 25.68 0.88
N ALA A 89 -28.89 26.55 0.13
CA ALA A 89 -29.34 26.31 -1.25
C ALA A 89 -28.96 27.45 -2.23
N VAL A 90 -28.50 28.58 -1.70
CA VAL A 90 -27.94 29.71 -2.46
C VAL A 90 -26.75 30.30 -1.72
N ARG A 91 -26.00 31.19 -2.36
CA ARG A 91 -24.97 32.01 -1.69
C ARG A 91 -25.23 33.48 -1.97
N VAL A 92 -25.56 34.23 -0.93
CA VAL A 92 -25.64 35.70 -0.99
C VAL A 92 -24.23 36.25 -0.80
N LYS A 93 -23.82 37.18 -1.67
CA LYS A 93 -22.53 37.85 -1.56
C LYS A 93 -22.59 38.93 -0.47
N PRO A 94 -21.55 39.09 0.36
CA PRO A 94 -21.52 40.11 1.39
C PRO A 94 -21.53 41.55 0.84
N ASP A 95 -20.85 41.77 -0.29
CA ASP A 95 -20.52 43.13 -0.77
C ASP A 95 -21.69 43.84 -1.45
N ASP A 96 -22.50 43.11 -2.23
CA ASP A 96 -23.55 43.66 -3.09
C ASP A 96 -24.96 43.10 -2.77
N GLY A 97 -25.06 42.19 -1.79
CA GLY A 97 -26.32 41.50 -1.45
C GLY A 97 -26.88 40.62 -2.58
N MET A 98 -26.11 40.39 -3.65
CA MET A 98 -26.56 39.62 -4.81
C MET A 98 -26.27 38.13 -4.68
N LEU A 99 -26.97 37.32 -5.48
CA LEU A 99 -26.77 35.87 -5.52
C LEU A 99 -25.54 35.51 -6.35
N SER A 100 -24.67 34.69 -5.76
CA SER A 100 -23.52 34.12 -6.44
C SER A 100 -23.95 33.00 -7.39
N ARG A 101 -23.53 33.09 -8.66
CA ARG A 101 -23.70 32.03 -9.66
C ARG A 101 -22.76 30.83 -9.43
N ALA A 102 -21.81 30.93 -8.49
CA ALA A 102 -20.88 29.86 -8.18
C ALA A 102 -21.50 28.74 -7.32
N PHE A 103 -22.68 28.97 -6.74
CA PHE A 103 -23.38 27.95 -5.96
C PHE A 103 -23.90 26.82 -6.87
N PRO A 104 -23.72 25.53 -6.50
CA PRO A 104 -24.25 24.40 -7.26
C PRO A 104 -25.76 24.52 -7.48
N TRP A 105 -26.20 24.74 -8.72
CA TRP A 105 -27.62 24.91 -9.06
C TRP A 105 -28.35 25.87 -8.09
N GLY A 106 -27.81 27.09 -7.94
CA GLY A 106 -28.38 28.14 -7.08
C GLY A 106 -29.78 28.62 -7.52
N PRO A 107 -30.06 29.94 -7.54
CA PRO A 107 -31.40 30.39 -7.90
C PRO A 107 -31.77 30.00 -9.34
N GLY A 108 -32.97 29.47 -9.52
CA GLY A 108 -33.57 29.28 -10.83
C GLY A 108 -33.81 30.64 -11.51
N ARG A 109 -33.95 30.63 -12.84
CA ARG A 109 -34.39 31.83 -13.56
C ARG A 109 -35.90 31.99 -13.37
N GLY A 110 -36.32 32.74 -12.35
CA GLY A 110 -37.74 32.90 -11.98
C GLY A 110 -38.14 31.96 -10.85
N SER A 111 -39.43 31.62 -10.79
CA SER A 111 -39.98 30.67 -9.82
C SER A 111 -40.82 29.62 -10.52
N ARG A 112 -40.63 28.36 -10.14
CA ARG A 112 -41.59 27.29 -10.42
C ARG A 112 -42.81 27.44 -9.52
N PHE A 113 -43.85 26.64 -9.75
CA PHE A 113 -45.01 26.61 -8.86
C PHE A 113 -45.77 25.29 -8.90
N CYS A 114 -46.45 24.99 -7.80
CA CYS A 114 -47.44 23.91 -7.74
C CYS A 114 -48.84 24.52 -7.93
N PRO A 115 -49.59 24.14 -8.97
CA PRO A 115 -50.92 24.70 -9.24
C PRO A 115 -51.91 24.44 -8.09
N ALA A 116 -51.89 23.24 -7.51
CA ALA A 116 -52.73 22.89 -6.35
C ALA A 116 -52.38 23.69 -5.09
N CYS A 117 -51.10 24.01 -4.85
CA CYS A 117 -50.72 24.89 -3.74
C CYS A 117 -51.19 26.33 -3.98
N LEU A 118 -51.10 26.82 -5.23
CA LEU A 118 -51.62 28.15 -5.55
C LEU A 118 -53.13 28.22 -5.34
N ASP A 119 -53.87 27.19 -5.77
CA ASP A 119 -55.32 27.11 -5.55
C ASP A 119 -55.67 27.12 -4.05
N ALA A 120 -55.07 26.20 -3.29
CA ALA A 120 -55.35 26.02 -1.85
C ALA A 120 -54.99 27.24 -0.99
N THR A 121 -54.06 28.09 -1.44
CA THR A 121 -53.58 29.25 -0.67
C THR A 121 -54.13 30.59 -1.16
N GLY A 122 -54.90 30.61 -2.25
CA GLY A 122 -55.35 31.86 -2.87
C GLY A 122 -54.22 32.59 -3.60
N GLY A 123 -53.34 31.85 -4.27
CA GLY A 123 -52.30 32.37 -5.14
C GLY A 123 -50.97 32.70 -4.47
N ARG A 124 -50.70 32.13 -3.29
CA ARG A 124 -49.50 32.43 -2.47
C ARG A 124 -48.33 31.51 -2.85
N TRP A 125 -47.16 32.10 -3.04
CA TRP A 125 -45.99 31.40 -3.57
C TRP A 125 -45.00 31.03 -2.47
N GLN A 126 -44.45 29.83 -2.58
CA GLN A 126 -43.41 29.34 -1.70
C GLN A 126 -42.04 29.86 -2.13
N LEU A 127 -41.23 30.28 -1.16
CA LEU A 127 -39.86 30.75 -1.39
C LEU A 127 -38.97 29.66 -1.97
N SER A 128 -39.16 28.40 -1.53
CA SER A 128 -38.38 27.24 -1.99
C SER A 128 -38.51 27.00 -3.50
N TRP A 129 -39.62 27.39 -4.13
CA TRP A 129 -39.83 27.20 -5.58
C TRP A 129 -38.90 28.06 -6.46
N ARG A 130 -38.17 29.01 -5.87
CA ARG A 130 -37.11 29.79 -6.54
C ARG A 130 -35.78 29.05 -6.58
N LEU A 131 -35.63 27.96 -5.84
CA LEU A 131 -34.39 27.18 -5.79
C LEU A 131 -34.29 26.28 -7.02
N GLY A 132 -33.10 26.20 -7.63
CA GLY A 132 -32.84 25.27 -8.73
C GLY A 132 -33.04 23.80 -8.36
N TRP A 133 -32.91 23.50 -7.06
CA TRP A 133 -33.06 22.20 -6.41
C TRP A 133 -34.50 21.75 -6.17
N THR A 134 -35.47 22.63 -6.37
CA THR A 134 -36.89 22.33 -6.13
C THR A 134 -37.59 22.14 -7.47
N PHE A 135 -37.88 20.88 -7.82
CA PHE A 135 -38.51 20.47 -9.09
C PHE A 135 -39.84 19.72 -8.89
N ALA A 136 -40.12 19.20 -7.70
CA ALA A 136 -41.39 18.57 -7.36
C ALA A 136 -42.00 19.15 -6.07
N CYS A 137 -43.33 19.11 -5.99
CA CYS A 137 -44.07 19.40 -4.78
C CYS A 137 -44.23 18.10 -3.97
N THR A 138 -43.69 18.07 -2.75
CA THR A 138 -43.81 16.90 -1.86
C THR A 138 -45.13 16.83 -1.11
N THR A 139 -45.94 17.90 -1.16
CA THR A 139 -47.29 17.94 -0.57
C THR A 139 -48.33 17.35 -1.52
N HIS A 140 -48.29 17.76 -2.80
CA HIS A 140 -49.23 17.32 -3.82
C HIS A 140 -48.65 16.23 -4.74
N ASN A 141 -47.43 15.75 -4.45
CA ASN A 141 -46.72 14.71 -5.19
C ASN A 141 -46.69 14.93 -6.71
N CYS A 142 -46.45 16.16 -7.17
CA CYS A 142 -46.45 16.49 -8.59
C CYS A 142 -45.16 17.22 -9.00
N LEU A 143 -44.82 17.16 -10.29
CA LEU A 143 -43.81 18.07 -10.84
C LEU A 143 -44.31 19.53 -10.74
N LEU A 144 -43.39 20.46 -10.53
CA LEU A 144 -43.73 21.88 -10.53
C LEU A 144 -43.83 22.40 -11.98
N ALA A 145 -44.77 23.31 -12.21
CA ALA A 145 -44.88 24.03 -13.47
C ALA A 145 -43.79 25.12 -13.55
N ASP A 146 -43.16 25.24 -14.71
CA ASP A 146 -42.10 26.25 -14.96
C ASP A 146 -42.62 27.51 -15.66
N ALA A 147 -43.80 27.43 -16.30
CA ALA A 147 -44.34 28.47 -17.17
C ALA A 147 -45.86 28.57 -17.08
N CYS A 148 -46.40 29.73 -17.47
CA CYS A 148 -47.84 29.94 -17.57
C CYS A 148 -48.44 29.08 -18.70
N PRO A 149 -49.58 28.39 -18.47
CA PRO A 149 -50.22 27.56 -19.50
C PRO A 149 -50.81 28.38 -20.66
N GLY A 150 -51.13 29.66 -20.44
CA GLY A 150 -51.66 30.56 -21.47
C GLY A 150 -50.57 31.17 -22.36
N CYS A 151 -49.64 31.91 -21.78
CA CYS A 151 -48.62 32.65 -22.54
C CYS A 151 -47.24 31.96 -22.65
N GLY A 152 -47.02 30.84 -21.96
CA GLY A 152 -45.73 30.13 -21.96
C GLY A 152 -44.57 30.85 -21.24
N ALA A 153 -44.81 32.04 -20.67
CA ALA A 153 -43.79 32.80 -19.96
C ALA A 153 -43.44 32.17 -18.59
N VAL A 154 -42.14 32.18 -18.26
CA VAL A 154 -41.62 31.78 -16.95
C VAL A 154 -42.01 32.81 -15.89
N GLN A 155 -42.55 32.35 -14.77
CA GLN A 155 -43.09 33.25 -13.74
C GLN A 155 -42.01 33.82 -12.82
N ARG A 156 -42.29 35.00 -12.25
CA ARG A 156 -41.45 35.70 -11.26
C ARG A 156 -39.98 35.91 -11.66
N VAL A 157 -39.71 36.02 -12.97
CA VAL A 157 -38.40 36.50 -13.49
C VAL A 157 -38.19 37.98 -13.14
N ARG A 158 -39.29 38.72 -13.01
CA ARG A 158 -39.35 40.12 -12.57
C ARG A 158 -40.36 40.22 -11.44
N THR A 159 -40.28 41.27 -10.64
CA THR A 159 -41.35 41.64 -9.70
C THR A 159 -42.62 42.02 -10.44
N HIS A 160 -43.74 42.01 -9.72
CA HIS A 160 -45.00 42.51 -10.24
C HIS A 160 -44.86 43.95 -10.74
N VAL A 161 -45.62 44.28 -11.78
CA VAL A 161 -45.64 45.61 -12.37
C VAL A 161 -46.18 46.61 -11.33
N GLY A 162 -45.42 47.68 -11.07
CA GLY A 162 -45.66 48.60 -9.95
C GLY A 162 -47.01 49.32 -9.99
N GLU A 163 -47.44 49.82 -11.16
CA GLU A 163 -48.64 50.65 -11.31
C GLU A 163 -49.97 49.86 -11.21
N MET A 164 -49.92 48.53 -11.18
CA MET A 164 -51.12 47.71 -11.12
C MET A 164 -51.33 47.09 -9.74
N VAL A 165 -52.60 46.89 -9.40
CA VAL A 165 -53.01 46.06 -8.27
C VAL A 165 -52.72 44.59 -8.63
N PRO A 166 -51.90 43.87 -7.84
CA PRO A 166 -51.64 42.46 -8.05
C PRO A 166 -52.90 41.60 -8.01
N GLN A 167 -52.89 40.53 -8.81
CA GLN A 167 -53.92 39.49 -8.83
C GLN A 167 -53.23 38.15 -8.50
N PRO A 168 -53.11 37.79 -7.20
CA PRO A 168 -52.48 36.54 -6.78
C PRO A 168 -53.04 35.33 -7.55
N GLY A 169 -52.16 34.42 -7.95
CA GLY A 169 -52.54 33.24 -8.76
C GLY A 169 -52.74 33.50 -10.26
N ARG A 170 -52.71 34.76 -10.73
CA ARG A 170 -52.84 35.09 -12.16
C ARG A 170 -51.52 35.52 -12.81
N CYS A 171 -51.37 35.21 -14.09
CA CYS A 171 -50.19 35.60 -14.86
C CYS A 171 -50.11 37.11 -15.10
N SER A 172 -49.00 37.74 -14.66
CA SER A 172 -48.74 39.17 -14.83
C SER A 172 -47.89 39.52 -16.06
N HIS A 173 -47.55 38.54 -16.90
CA HIS A 173 -46.83 38.81 -18.15
C HIS A 173 -47.73 39.53 -19.18
N PRO A 174 -47.15 40.33 -20.10
CA PRO A 174 -47.86 40.79 -21.29
C PRO A 174 -48.50 39.61 -22.03
N ALA A 175 -49.71 39.79 -22.54
CA ALA A 175 -50.33 38.83 -23.43
C ALA A 175 -49.50 38.72 -24.74
N PRO A 176 -49.46 37.55 -25.40
CA PRO A 176 -48.58 37.32 -26.56
C PRO A 176 -48.82 38.29 -27.74
N ASP A 177 -50.06 38.78 -27.85
CA ASP A 177 -50.57 39.70 -28.87
C ASP A 177 -50.45 41.18 -28.47
N ALA A 178 -50.08 41.48 -27.22
CA ALA A 178 -50.12 42.83 -26.70
C ALA A 178 -48.83 43.62 -26.97
N THR A 179 -48.96 44.74 -27.68
CA THR A 179 -47.87 45.70 -27.95
C THR A 179 -48.12 47.03 -27.24
N GLY A 180 -47.09 47.88 -27.12
CA GLY A 180 -47.19 49.21 -26.51
C GLY A 180 -46.56 49.32 -25.11
N ARG A 181 -46.62 50.52 -24.52
CA ARG A 181 -45.99 50.84 -23.22
C ARG A 181 -46.69 50.17 -22.04
N THR A 182 -48.01 49.95 -22.12
CA THR A 182 -48.85 49.31 -21.10
C THR A 182 -49.64 48.15 -21.72
N PRO A 183 -48.96 47.04 -22.09
CA PRO A 183 -49.62 45.94 -22.78
C PRO A 183 -50.62 45.22 -21.87
N ARG A 184 -51.74 44.77 -22.48
CA ARG A 184 -52.73 43.90 -21.81
C ARG A 184 -52.02 42.70 -21.17
N ARG A 185 -52.43 42.34 -19.96
CA ARG A 185 -51.86 41.20 -19.22
C ARG A 185 -52.50 39.89 -19.65
N CYS A 186 -51.71 38.83 -19.60
CA CYS A 186 -52.15 37.48 -19.89
C CYS A 186 -53.29 37.04 -18.95
N SER A 187 -53.18 37.32 -17.65
CA SER A 187 -54.22 37.10 -16.63
C SER A 187 -54.74 35.67 -16.52
N THR A 188 -54.13 34.71 -17.24
CA THR A 188 -54.43 33.29 -17.15
C THR A 188 -54.25 32.82 -15.71
N ASP A 189 -55.20 32.01 -15.27
CA ASP A 189 -55.14 31.35 -13.98
C ASP A 189 -54.00 30.32 -13.97
N LEU A 190 -53.04 30.50 -13.06
CA LEU A 190 -51.89 29.62 -12.93
C LEU A 190 -52.25 28.31 -12.21
N ALA A 191 -53.33 28.30 -11.41
CA ALA A 191 -53.84 27.07 -10.80
C ALA A 191 -54.37 26.07 -11.84
N ALA A 192 -54.72 26.55 -13.04
CA ALA A 192 -55.16 25.70 -14.16
C ALA A 192 -54.01 25.03 -14.93
N ALA A 193 -52.75 25.25 -14.54
CA ALA A 193 -51.61 24.63 -15.24
C ALA A 193 -51.60 23.11 -15.06
N ALA A 194 -51.49 22.37 -16.16
CA ALA A 194 -51.38 20.92 -16.13
C ALA A 194 -50.00 20.50 -15.60
N VAL A 195 -49.98 19.65 -14.56
CA VAL A 195 -48.77 19.05 -13.99
C VAL A 195 -48.95 17.55 -13.88
N HIS A 196 -47.83 16.82 -13.94
CA HIS A 196 -47.82 15.37 -13.78
C HIS A 196 -47.73 15.02 -12.30
N SER A 197 -48.71 14.25 -11.82
CA SER A 197 -48.77 13.73 -10.45
C SER A 197 -48.21 12.32 -10.38
N PHE A 198 -47.66 11.98 -9.22
CA PHE A 198 -47.03 10.70 -8.94
C PHE A 198 -47.48 10.18 -7.57
N ASP A 199 -47.31 8.88 -7.36
CA ASP A 199 -47.52 8.29 -6.04
C ASP A 199 -46.49 8.79 -5.02
N ALA A 200 -46.84 8.76 -3.74
CA ALA A 200 -45.96 9.24 -2.67
C ALA A 200 -44.62 8.46 -2.58
N GLY A 201 -44.58 7.21 -3.05
CA GLY A 201 -43.38 6.36 -3.14
C GLY A 201 -42.60 6.50 -4.45
N HIS A 202 -43.06 7.35 -5.38
CA HIS A 202 -42.43 7.47 -6.69
C HIS A 202 -41.01 8.07 -6.59
N PRO A 203 -40.03 7.59 -7.40
CA PRO A 203 -38.64 8.07 -7.35
C PRO A 203 -38.47 9.59 -7.51
N VAL A 204 -39.34 10.27 -8.25
CA VAL A 204 -39.34 11.75 -8.37
C VAL A 204 -39.56 12.42 -7.02
N ILE A 205 -40.55 11.94 -6.26
CA ILE A 205 -40.90 12.52 -4.96
C ILE A 205 -39.85 12.15 -3.92
N HIS A 206 -39.37 10.90 -3.95
CA HIS A 206 -38.27 10.47 -3.12
C HIS A 206 -37.00 11.32 -3.35
N ALA A 207 -36.61 11.53 -4.61
CA ALA A 207 -35.46 12.36 -4.96
C ALA A 207 -35.61 13.81 -4.45
N GLN A 208 -36.79 14.41 -4.57
CA GLN A 208 -37.03 15.74 -4.02
C GLN A 208 -36.91 15.76 -2.49
N ARG A 209 -37.41 14.74 -1.79
CA ARG A 209 -37.28 14.63 -0.32
C ARG A 209 -35.81 14.49 0.10
N VAL A 210 -35.03 13.68 -0.61
CA VAL A 210 -33.58 13.55 -0.35
C VAL A 210 -32.88 14.89 -0.52
N VAL A 211 -33.16 15.61 -1.61
CA VAL A 211 -32.59 16.96 -1.83
C VAL A 211 -32.98 17.92 -0.70
N ASN A 212 -34.26 17.94 -0.29
CA ASN A 212 -34.70 18.78 0.83
C ASN A 212 -33.94 18.44 2.11
N ALA A 213 -33.78 17.16 2.44
CA ALA A 213 -33.03 16.72 3.62
C ALA A 213 -31.55 17.16 3.58
N VAL A 214 -30.91 17.16 2.40
CA VAL A 214 -29.54 17.68 2.21
C VAL A 214 -29.48 19.20 2.40
N LEU A 215 -30.49 19.95 1.96
CA LEU A 215 -30.55 21.41 2.16
C LEU A 215 -30.73 21.79 3.64
N ASP A 216 -31.39 20.93 4.40
CA ASP A 216 -31.71 21.16 5.81
C ASP A 216 -30.58 20.71 6.75
N SER A 217 -29.84 19.67 6.40
CA SER A 217 -28.76 19.10 7.22
C SER A 217 -27.41 19.78 6.93
N GLU A 218 -26.58 20.05 7.95
CA GLU A 218 -25.23 20.61 7.73
C GLU A 218 -24.28 19.58 7.12
N ASN A 219 -24.31 18.37 7.68
CA ASN A 219 -23.60 17.20 7.20
C ASN A 219 -24.62 16.14 6.80
N THR A 220 -24.33 15.47 5.69
CA THR A 220 -25.20 14.47 5.11
C THR A 220 -24.55 13.10 5.20
N ALA A 221 -25.32 12.10 5.63
CA ALA A 221 -24.89 10.71 5.78
C ALA A 221 -25.98 9.78 5.20
N PHE A 222 -26.03 9.63 3.88
CA PHE A 222 -26.84 8.62 3.19
C PHE A 222 -25.99 7.96 2.10
N GLY A 223 -26.26 6.69 1.79
CA GLY A 223 -25.57 5.97 0.72
C GLY A 223 -24.06 6.03 0.91
N VAL A 224 -23.33 6.49 -0.11
CA VAL A 224 -21.86 6.52 -0.10
C VAL A 224 -21.28 7.45 0.97
N TYR A 225 -22.11 8.34 1.51
CA TYR A 225 -21.72 9.31 2.53
C TYR A 225 -21.97 8.81 3.96
N GLU A 226 -22.54 7.62 4.17
CA GLU A 226 -22.79 7.09 5.53
C GLU A 226 -21.50 6.89 6.31
N THR A 227 -20.47 6.35 5.66
CA THR A 227 -19.17 6.07 6.30
C THR A 227 -18.27 7.31 6.37
N LEU A 228 -18.44 8.25 5.44
CA LEU A 228 -17.66 9.48 5.34
C LEU A 228 -18.61 10.67 5.13
N PRO A 229 -19.30 11.14 6.19
CA PRO A 229 -20.24 12.24 6.10
C PRO A 229 -19.62 13.47 5.44
N GLN A 230 -20.36 14.07 4.50
CA GLN A 230 -19.89 15.24 3.76
C GLN A 230 -20.75 16.45 4.07
N ALA A 231 -20.12 17.63 4.09
CA ALA A 231 -20.83 18.90 4.20
C ALA A 231 -21.83 19.06 3.04
N ARG A 232 -23.00 19.64 3.30
CA ARG A 232 -24.09 19.80 2.30
C ARG A 232 -23.63 20.32 0.94
N LEU A 233 -22.73 21.31 0.92
CA LEU A 233 -22.27 21.95 -0.32
C LEU A 233 -21.49 20.98 -1.21
N LYS A 234 -20.77 20.02 -0.60
CA LYS A 234 -20.07 18.96 -1.31
C LYS A 234 -21.05 17.98 -1.93
N VAL A 235 -22.05 17.52 -1.17
CA VAL A 235 -23.09 16.61 -1.68
C VAL A 235 -23.89 17.25 -2.81
N LEU A 236 -24.31 18.51 -2.69
CA LEU A 236 -25.00 19.23 -3.77
C LEU A 236 -24.09 19.42 -5.01
N SER A 237 -22.79 19.66 -4.79
CA SER A 237 -21.83 19.73 -5.90
C SER A 237 -21.69 18.39 -6.61
N ASP A 238 -21.70 17.29 -5.87
CA ASP A 238 -21.59 15.93 -6.38
C ASP A 238 -22.83 15.53 -7.18
N ILE A 239 -24.04 15.74 -6.62
CA ILE A 239 -25.31 15.51 -7.33
C ILE A 239 -25.33 16.31 -8.63
N ARG A 240 -24.99 17.60 -8.58
CA ARG A 240 -24.93 18.46 -9.78
C ARG A 240 -23.93 17.94 -10.81
N ALA A 241 -22.76 17.48 -10.38
CA ALA A 241 -21.72 17.00 -11.28
C ALA A 241 -22.17 15.75 -12.04
N VAL A 242 -22.73 14.77 -11.33
CA VAL A 242 -23.25 13.54 -11.95
C VAL A 242 -24.48 13.84 -12.80
N ALA A 243 -25.43 14.61 -12.29
CA ALA A 243 -26.64 15.00 -13.01
C ALA A 243 -26.33 15.74 -14.31
N GLY A 244 -25.41 16.72 -14.26
CA GLY A 244 -24.97 17.46 -15.45
C GLY A 244 -24.33 16.56 -16.50
N ARG A 245 -23.52 15.58 -16.07
CA ARG A 245 -22.92 14.60 -16.98
C ARG A 245 -23.93 13.64 -17.58
N ALA A 246 -24.85 13.10 -16.76
CA ALA A 246 -25.93 12.26 -17.23
C ALA A 246 -26.78 12.97 -18.29
N LEU A 247 -27.20 14.22 -18.01
CA LEU A 247 -28.00 15.00 -18.96
C LEU A 247 -27.25 15.34 -20.27
N ALA A 248 -25.93 15.49 -20.22
CA ALA A 248 -25.13 15.79 -21.41
C ALA A 248 -24.81 14.55 -22.27
N TYR A 249 -24.60 13.39 -21.66
CA TYR A 249 -23.99 12.24 -22.33
C TYR A 249 -24.82 10.95 -22.32
N ALA A 250 -25.88 10.86 -21.52
CA ALA A 250 -26.71 9.66 -21.49
C ALA A 250 -27.42 9.43 -22.83
N THR A 251 -27.48 8.17 -23.25
CA THR A 251 -28.30 7.73 -24.38
C THR A 251 -29.75 7.59 -23.96
N PRO A 252 -30.70 7.65 -24.92
CA PRO A 252 -32.10 7.35 -24.63
C PRO A 252 -32.28 5.97 -23.96
N GLU A 253 -31.43 5.00 -24.31
CA GLU A 253 -31.46 3.66 -23.71
C GLU A 253 -30.93 3.66 -22.27
N ASP A 254 -29.83 4.38 -22.00
CA ASP A 254 -29.34 4.59 -20.63
C ASP A 254 -30.41 5.21 -19.73
N LEU A 255 -31.12 6.23 -20.23
CA LEU A 255 -32.16 6.90 -19.45
C LEU A 255 -33.39 6.01 -19.21
N LYS A 256 -33.72 5.08 -20.11
CA LYS A 256 -34.82 4.12 -19.90
C LYS A 256 -34.53 3.14 -18.77
N SER A 257 -33.28 2.76 -18.55
CA SER A 257 -32.92 1.80 -17.49
C SER A 257 -32.81 2.47 -16.12
N LEU A 258 -32.49 3.77 -16.07
CA LEU A 258 -32.23 4.51 -14.83
C LEU A 258 -33.44 5.28 -14.30
N VAL A 259 -34.30 5.76 -15.19
CA VAL A 259 -35.41 6.66 -14.84
C VAL A 259 -36.74 5.94 -15.04
N PRO A 260 -37.71 6.10 -14.12
CA PRO A 260 -39.07 5.59 -14.31
C PRO A 260 -39.66 5.96 -15.67
N GLN A 261 -40.34 5.00 -16.30
CA GLN A 261 -40.79 5.10 -17.68
C GLN A 261 -41.77 6.26 -17.91
N ASP A 262 -42.61 6.56 -16.93
CA ASP A 262 -43.54 7.69 -16.92
C ASP A 262 -42.80 9.03 -16.94
N LEU A 263 -41.77 9.22 -16.10
CA LEU A 263 -40.92 10.42 -16.13
C LEU A 263 -40.12 10.51 -17.44
N ASN A 264 -39.58 9.39 -17.93
CA ASN A 264 -38.82 9.37 -19.18
C ASN A 264 -39.70 9.76 -20.39
N ARG A 265 -40.96 9.30 -20.43
CA ARG A 265 -41.94 9.73 -21.44
C ARG A 265 -42.17 11.24 -21.41
N ILE A 266 -42.35 11.82 -20.21
CA ILE A 266 -42.50 13.27 -20.03
C ILE A 266 -41.25 13.99 -20.56
N TYR A 267 -40.06 13.55 -20.17
CA TYR A 267 -38.80 14.15 -20.59
C TYR A 267 -38.59 14.15 -22.11
N GLN A 268 -38.92 13.03 -22.78
CA GLN A 268 -38.78 12.87 -24.23
C GLN A 268 -39.79 13.72 -25.02
N SER A 269 -41.05 13.75 -24.58
CA SER A 269 -42.14 14.47 -25.26
C SER A 269 -41.85 15.97 -25.49
N VAL A 270 -41.05 16.57 -24.61
CA VAL A 270 -40.71 17.99 -24.67
C VAL A 270 -39.46 18.26 -25.53
N GLY A 271 -38.59 17.25 -25.72
CA GLY A 271 -37.46 17.33 -26.65
C GLY A 271 -37.92 17.50 -28.10
N GLU A 272 -39.05 16.88 -28.45
CA GLU A 272 -39.66 16.93 -29.79
C GLU A 272 -40.38 18.26 -30.07
N THR A 273 -40.83 18.99 -29.04
CA THR A 273 -41.62 20.23 -29.20
C THR A 273 -40.80 21.53 -29.29
N SER A 274 -39.47 21.45 -29.23
CA SER A 274 -38.58 22.64 -29.12
C SER A 274 -38.47 23.50 -30.41
N GLY A 275 -39.24 23.21 -31.45
CA GLY A 275 -39.28 23.99 -32.70
C GLY A 275 -40.15 25.25 -32.68
N SER A 276 -40.97 25.50 -31.66
CA SER A 276 -41.93 26.62 -31.68
C SER A 276 -42.20 27.22 -30.30
N ARG A 277 -41.25 28.01 -29.77
CA ARG A 277 -41.54 28.95 -28.68
C ARG A 277 -40.92 30.31 -29.02
N SER A 278 -41.77 31.30 -29.25
CA SER A 278 -41.41 32.67 -29.58
C SER A 278 -40.66 33.35 -28.42
N GLY A 279 -39.33 33.34 -28.52
CA GLY A 279 -38.37 34.02 -27.67
C GLY A 279 -36.97 33.71 -28.19
N PRO A 280 -35.96 34.59 -28.05
CA PRO A 280 -34.64 34.33 -28.62
C PRO A 280 -34.13 32.98 -28.12
N ALA A 281 -33.83 32.07 -29.05
CA ALA A 281 -33.20 30.79 -28.78
C ALA A 281 -31.89 31.06 -28.05
N ARG A 282 -31.86 30.80 -26.75
CA ARG A 282 -30.66 31.04 -25.93
C ARG A 282 -29.82 29.78 -25.98
N THR A 283 -28.55 30.00 -26.32
CA THR A 283 -27.45 29.04 -26.25
C THR A 283 -27.66 28.05 -25.11
N GLU A 284 -27.73 26.76 -25.44
CA GLU A 284 -27.80 25.66 -24.49
C GLU A 284 -26.70 25.83 -23.45
N THR A 285 -27.05 26.34 -22.28
CA THR A 285 -26.13 26.42 -21.14
C THR A 285 -25.66 25.00 -20.88
N LYS A 286 -24.35 24.74 -21.04
CA LYS A 286 -23.74 23.41 -20.82
C LYS A 286 -24.39 22.71 -19.62
N PRO A 287 -24.98 21.52 -19.77
CA PRO A 287 -25.65 20.82 -18.68
C PRO A 287 -24.73 20.73 -17.45
N GLY A 288 -25.21 21.24 -16.30
CA GLY A 288 -24.46 21.23 -15.03
C GLY A 288 -23.84 22.56 -14.58
N LEU A 289 -23.78 23.61 -15.42
CA LEU A 289 -23.33 24.95 -14.98
C LEU A 289 -24.44 25.79 -14.32
N ALA A 290 -25.67 25.60 -14.75
CA ALA A 290 -26.87 26.21 -14.16
C ALA A 290 -27.89 25.11 -13.86
N ALA A 291 -28.82 25.41 -12.95
CA ALA A 291 -29.97 24.54 -12.72
C ALA A 291 -30.76 24.38 -14.04
N PRO A 292 -31.22 23.17 -14.40
CA PRO A 292 -32.11 22.99 -15.53
C PRO A 292 -33.32 23.91 -15.41
N THR A 293 -33.75 24.48 -16.53
CA THR A 293 -34.91 25.40 -16.53
C THR A 293 -36.19 24.63 -16.23
N ARG A 294 -36.34 23.44 -16.79
CA ARG A 294 -37.52 22.59 -16.67
C ARG A 294 -37.44 21.64 -15.48
N ALA A 295 -38.57 21.47 -14.79
CA ALA A 295 -38.69 20.61 -13.61
C ALA A 295 -38.37 19.14 -13.92
N GLU A 296 -38.89 18.61 -15.03
CA GLU A 296 -38.65 17.23 -15.44
C GLU A 296 -37.18 16.96 -15.77
N THR A 297 -36.47 17.94 -16.37
CA THR A 297 -35.04 17.80 -16.67
C THR A 297 -34.20 17.78 -15.38
N ALA A 298 -34.57 18.60 -14.39
CA ALA A 298 -33.95 18.55 -13.07
C ALA A 298 -34.22 17.20 -12.37
N ALA A 299 -35.46 16.72 -12.42
CA ALA A 299 -35.83 15.43 -11.84
C ALA A 299 -35.03 14.26 -12.45
N VAL A 300 -34.96 14.17 -13.78
CA VAL A 300 -34.16 13.16 -14.50
C VAL A 300 -32.70 13.19 -14.06
N GLY A 301 -32.08 14.36 -14.05
CA GLY A 301 -30.67 14.50 -13.66
C GLY A 301 -30.41 14.09 -12.21
N VAL A 302 -31.27 14.51 -11.28
CA VAL A 302 -31.13 14.17 -9.86
C VAL A 302 -31.36 12.68 -9.61
N ILE A 303 -32.38 12.07 -10.22
CA ILE A 303 -32.64 10.63 -10.09
C ILE A 303 -31.44 9.83 -10.61
N ALA A 304 -30.93 10.17 -11.79
CA ALA A 304 -29.75 9.51 -12.36
C ALA A 304 -28.51 9.65 -11.46
N ALA A 305 -28.35 10.78 -10.75
CA ALA A 305 -27.27 10.97 -9.80
C ALA A 305 -27.47 10.15 -8.51
N LEU A 306 -28.70 10.12 -7.98
CA LEU A 306 -29.00 9.40 -6.75
C LEU A 306 -28.96 7.88 -6.93
N GLU A 307 -29.19 7.35 -8.13
CA GLU A 307 -29.03 5.91 -8.41
C GLU A 307 -27.64 5.40 -8.03
N ALA A 308 -26.59 6.19 -8.31
CA ALA A 308 -25.21 5.85 -7.93
C ALA A 308 -24.87 6.30 -6.50
N LEU A 309 -25.25 7.54 -6.11
CA LEU A 309 -24.84 8.11 -4.81
C LEU A 309 -25.58 7.50 -3.61
N ALA A 310 -26.76 6.92 -3.81
CA ALA A 310 -27.50 6.24 -2.74
C ALA A 310 -27.02 4.81 -2.46
N ARG A 311 -26.04 4.29 -3.22
CA ARG A 311 -25.41 2.98 -2.95
C ARG A 311 -24.60 3.04 -1.64
N PRO A 312 -24.47 1.92 -0.90
CA PRO A 312 -23.91 1.95 0.46
C PRO A 312 -22.40 2.23 0.52
N ASP A 313 -21.66 1.99 -0.57
CA ASP A 313 -20.21 2.09 -0.58
C ASP A 313 -19.66 2.59 -1.94
N VAL A 314 -18.40 3.02 -1.93
CA VAL A 314 -17.72 3.59 -3.11
C VAL A 314 -17.56 2.57 -4.24
N ALA A 315 -17.43 1.28 -3.93
CA ALA A 315 -17.28 0.24 -4.95
C ALA A 315 -18.61 0.05 -5.71
N SER A 316 -19.70 -0.18 -4.97
CA SER A 316 -21.04 -0.37 -5.56
C SER A 316 -21.55 0.89 -6.29
N ALA A 317 -21.26 2.09 -5.76
CA ALA A 317 -21.54 3.34 -6.46
C ALA A 317 -20.74 3.51 -7.75
N GLY A 318 -19.47 3.10 -7.75
CA GLY A 318 -18.62 3.16 -8.94
C GLY A 318 -19.12 2.22 -10.05
N ASP A 319 -19.58 1.04 -9.69
CA ASP A 319 -20.22 0.10 -10.62
C ASP A 319 -21.51 0.67 -11.21
N ALA A 320 -22.36 1.26 -10.37
CA ALA A 320 -23.58 1.95 -10.79
C ALA A 320 -23.29 3.14 -11.73
N LEU A 321 -22.16 3.85 -11.54
CA LEU A 321 -21.77 4.99 -12.37
C LEU A 321 -21.05 4.61 -13.68
N ARG A 322 -20.70 3.33 -13.86
CA ARG A 322 -19.82 2.88 -14.97
C ARG A 322 -20.39 3.14 -16.35
N TRP A 323 -21.69 3.00 -16.54
CA TRP A 323 -22.36 3.27 -17.82
C TRP A 323 -22.09 4.71 -18.29
N LEU A 324 -22.04 5.68 -17.36
CA LEU A 324 -21.85 7.09 -17.70
C LEU A 324 -20.43 7.36 -18.23
N VAL A 325 -19.44 6.61 -17.74
CA VAL A 325 -18.06 6.67 -18.28
C VAL A 325 -18.02 6.13 -19.72
N ALA A 326 -18.71 5.01 -19.98
CA ALA A 326 -18.78 4.41 -21.31
C ALA A 326 -19.51 5.33 -22.31
N SER A 327 -20.70 5.81 -21.99
CA SER A 327 -21.50 6.70 -22.85
C SER A 327 -20.80 8.03 -23.11
N SER A 328 -20.10 8.59 -22.11
CA SER A 328 -19.29 9.81 -22.29
C SER A 328 -18.16 9.62 -23.30
N ARG A 329 -17.45 8.49 -23.25
CA ARG A 329 -16.36 8.17 -24.19
C ARG A 329 -16.88 7.95 -25.61
N GLN A 330 -17.99 7.22 -25.77
CA GLN A 330 -18.62 6.98 -27.08
C GLN A 330 -19.04 8.27 -27.77
N ARG A 331 -19.43 9.30 -27.01
CA ARG A 331 -19.79 10.63 -27.52
C ARG A 331 -18.61 11.61 -27.63
N GLY A 332 -17.38 11.10 -27.66
CA GLY A 332 -16.18 11.90 -27.94
C GLY A 332 -15.60 12.66 -26.74
N SER A 333 -16.08 12.43 -25.52
CA SER A 333 -15.40 12.96 -24.32
C SER A 333 -14.25 12.03 -23.95
N ALA A 334 -13.01 12.51 -24.06
CA ALA A 334 -11.87 11.81 -23.48
C ALA A 334 -12.04 11.77 -21.95
N VAL A 335 -12.37 10.61 -21.37
CA VAL A 335 -12.46 10.42 -19.91
C VAL A 335 -11.24 9.63 -19.44
N SER A 336 -10.33 10.27 -18.72
CA SER A 336 -9.11 9.72 -18.14
C SER A 336 -9.07 10.00 -16.63
N ALA A 337 -8.22 9.29 -15.89
CA ALA A 337 -8.13 9.49 -14.45
C ALA A 337 -7.69 10.91 -14.05
N THR A 338 -6.98 11.61 -14.95
CA THR A 338 -6.55 13.00 -14.77
C THR A 338 -7.66 14.02 -15.01
N ASN A 339 -8.73 13.68 -15.73
CA ASN A 339 -9.82 14.62 -16.07
C ASN A 339 -11.21 14.17 -15.59
N ILE A 340 -11.31 13.02 -14.91
CA ILE A 340 -12.58 12.43 -14.49
C ILE A 340 -13.25 13.17 -13.34
N ALA A 341 -12.55 14.06 -12.63
CA ALA A 341 -13.15 14.92 -11.60
C ALA A 341 -14.20 15.87 -12.24
N TRP A 342 -15.42 15.39 -12.39
CA TRP A 342 -16.48 16.12 -13.09
C TRP A 342 -16.95 17.28 -12.23
N GLY A 343 -16.85 18.49 -12.76
CA GLY A 343 -17.32 19.69 -12.06
C GLY A 343 -16.36 20.25 -11.02
N LYS A 344 -16.67 21.44 -10.52
CA LYS A 344 -15.90 22.14 -9.49
C LYS A 344 -16.44 21.83 -8.10
N ASN A 345 -15.54 21.83 -7.11
CA ASN A 345 -15.84 21.72 -5.67
C ASN A 345 -16.49 20.39 -5.24
N THR A 346 -16.33 19.31 -6.00
CA THR A 346 -16.80 17.97 -5.61
C THR A 346 -16.07 17.41 -4.37
N SER A 347 -16.65 16.38 -3.76
CA SER A 347 -16.05 15.66 -2.65
C SER A 347 -14.96 14.69 -3.10
N GLN A 348 -14.10 14.28 -2.15
CA GLN A 348 -13.18 13.17 -2.38
C GLN A 348 -13.94 11.84 -2.53
N VAL A 349 -15.10 11.69 -1.89
CA VAL A 349 -15.98 10.51 -2.03
C VAL A 349 -16.43 10.34 -3.47
N LEU A 350 -16.99 11.36 -4.10
CA LEU A 350 -17.38 11.29 -5.52
C LEU A 350 -16.16 11.05 -6.43
N THR A 351 -15.01 11.65 -6.11
CA THR A 351 -13.78 11.40 -6.86
C THR A 351 -13.39 9.92 -6.79
N GLY A 352 -13.49 9.30 -5.62
CA GLY A 352 -13.28 7.86 -5.44
C GLY A 352 -14.28 7.01 -6.23
N VAL A 353 -15.57 7.36 -6.21
CA VAL A 353 -16.63 6.69 -6.99
C VAL A 353 -16.32 6.76 -8.49
N GLN A 354 -15.94 7.95 -8.98
CA GLN A 354 -15.55 8.16 -10.38
C GLN A 354 -14.32 7.35 -10.77
N LEU A 355 -13.30 7.28 -9.90
CA LEU A 355 -12.10 6.48 -10.14
C LEU A 355 -12.43 4.98 -10.17
N THR A 356 -13.28 4.48 -9.26
CA THR A 356 -13.77 3.11 -9.29
C THR A 356 -14.48 2.79 -10.61
N ALA A 357 -15.38 3.67 -11.07
CA ALA A 357 -16.10 3.51 -12.33
C ALA A 357 -15.15 3.42 -13.53
N LEU A 358 -14.01 4.14 -13.48
CA LEU A 358 -12.98 4.12 -14.50
C LEU A 358 -12.01 2.92 -14.39
N GLY A 359 -11.90 2.32 -13.21
CA GLY A 359 -10.88 1.32 -12.84
C GLY A 359 -10.61 0.24 -13.90
N PRO A 360 -11.64 -0.42 -14.47
CA PRO A 360 -11.45 -1.46 -15.49
C PRO A 360 -10.88 -0.96 -16.83
N LEU A 361 -10.90 0.34 -17.07
CA LEU A 361 -10.33 0.99 -18.26
C LEU A 361 -8.92 1.54 -18.01
N LEU A 362 -8.41 1.41 -16.79
CA LEU A 362 -7.06 1.83 -16.41
C LEU A 362 -6.08 0.68 -16.61
N ASN A 363 -4.87 1.00 -17.06
CA ASN A 363 -3.74 0.08 -17.02
C ASN A 363 -3.39 -0.27 -15.55
N PRO A 364 -2.67 -1.38 -15.29
CA PRO A 364 -2.46 -1.85 -13.92
C PRO A 364 -1.59 -0.90 -13.07
N SER A 365 -0.70 -0.12 -13.68
CA SER A 365 0.10 0.89 -12.95
C SER A 365 -0.77 2.05 -12.48
N ASP A 366 -1.67 2.55 -13.31
CA ASP A 366 -2.63 3.58 -12.94
C ASP A 366 -3.65 3.04 -11.91
N GLN A 367 -4.09 1.79 -12.02
CA GLN A 367 -4.94 1.19 -10.98
C GLN A 367 -4.28 1.24 -9.59
N LEU A 368 -2.96 1.03 -9.51
CA LEU A 368 -2.20 1.16 -8.26
C LEU A 368 -2.01 2.63 -7.84
N ARG A 369 -1.67 3.52 -8.78
CA ARG A 369 -1.51 4.97 -8.51
C ARG A 369 -2.76 5.59 -7.92
N TYR A 370 -3.93 5.24 -8.48
CA TYR A 370 -5.23 5.74 -8.04
C TYR A 370 -5.87 4.88 -6.93
N ARG A 371 -5.15 3.85 -6.43
CA ARG A 371 -5.58 2.99 -5.33
C ARG A 371 -6.94 2.31 -5.56
N ILE A 372 -7.18 1.84 -6.78
CA ILE A 372 -8.45 1.20 -7.15
C ILE A 372 -8.69 -0.05 -6.29
N GLY A 373 -9.93 -0.25 -5.82
CA GLY A 373 -10.31 -1.37 -4.96
C GLY A 373 -10.11 -1.13 -3.46
N THR A 374 -9.56 0.01 -3.05
CA THR A 374 -9.62 0.45 -1.65
C THR A 374 -10.99 1.02 -1.30
N ARG A 375 -11.25 1.24 0.00
CA ARG A 375 -12.49 1.88 0.47
C ARG A 375 -12.72 3.27 -0.12
N LEU A 376 -11.64 4.01 -0.40
CA LEU A 376 -11.69 5.34 -0.99
C LEU A 376 -10.51 5.51 -1.96
N PRO A 377 -10.67 5.16 -3.24
CA PRO A 377 -9.69 5.48 -4.27
C PRO A 377 -9.48 6.99 -4.36
N ALA A 378 -8.25 7.41 -4.63
CA ALA A 378 -7.87 8.81 -4.55
C ALA A 378 -6.87 9.17 -5.65
N GLN A 379 -6.79 10.46 -5.97
CA GLN A 379 -5.74 10.97 -6.85
C GLN A 379 -4.37 10.89 -6.17
N PRO A 380 -3.29 10.61 -6.92
CA PRO A 380 -1.93 10.66 -6.40
C PRO A 380 -1.63 12.00 -5.74
N VAL A 381 -1.04 11.94 -4.55
CA VAL A 381 -0.71 13.14 -3.77
C VAL A 381 0.46 13.86 -4.45
N PRO A 382 0.35 15.17 -4.75
CA PRO A 382 1.48 15.95 -5.21
C PRO A 382 2.48 16.11 -4.06
N GLY A 383 3.64 15.45 -4.14
CA GLY A 383 4.68 15.57 -3.11
C GLY A 383 5.71 14.45 -3.20
N THR A 384 6.95 14.75 -2.83
CA THR A 384 8.05 13.78 -2.80
C THR A 384 8.20 13.11 -1.45
N GLU A 385 7.53 13.58 -0.39
CA GLU A 385 7.74 13.10 0.99
C GLU A 385 7.37 11.63 1.16
N ARG A 386 6.14 11.24 0.79
CA ARG A 386 5.70 9.83 0.87
C ARG A 386 6.60 8.92 0.03
N THR A 387 6.93 9.34 -1.19
CA THR A 387 7.84 8.60 -2.06
C THR A 387 9.22 8.46 -1.43
N ALA A 388 9.79 9.53 -0.87
CA ALA A 388 11.10 9.53 -0.21
C ALA A 388 11.10 8.62 1.01
N THR A 389 10.03 8.62 1.82
CA THR A 389 9.82 7.69 2.92
C THR A 389 9.83 6.25 2.44
N LEU A 390 9.07 5.93 1.39
CA LEU A 390 9.05 4.58 0.82
C LEU A 390 10.42 4.17 0.26
N VAL A 391 11.16 5.07 -0.41
CA VAL A 391 12.50 4.79 -0.95
C VAL A 391 13.51 4.43 0.16
N ARG A 392 13.43 5.11 1.32
CA ARG A 392 14.21 4.78 2.51
C ARG A 392 13.84 3.42 3.08
N ARG A 393 12.55 3.08 3.05
CA ARG A 393 11.99 1.92 3.75
C ARG A 393 11.92 0.63 2.93
N LEU A 394 12.07 0.72 1.60
CA LEU A 394 11.97 -0.42 0.69
C LEU A 394 13.35 -0.99 0.34
N PRO A 395 13.55 -2.33 0.40
CA PRO A 395 14.70 -2.99 -0.21
C PRO A 395 14.59 -3.02 -1.74
N ALA A 396 15.73 -3.14 -2.44
CA ALA A 396 15.75 -3.32 -3.89
C ALA A 396 15.11 -4.64 -4.33
N MET A 397 15.14 -5.67 -3.47
CA MET A 397 14.41 -6.93 -3.61
C MET A 397 13.40 -7.10 -2.49
N LEU A 398 12.10 -7.14 -2.82
CA LEU A 398 11.04 -7.31 -1.82
C LEU A 398 11.26 -8.55 -0.95
N TRP A 399 10.83 -8.49 0.31
CA TRP A 399 10.93 -9.58 1.28
C TRP A 399 10.27 -10.87 0.77
N PRO A 400 10.92 -12.04 0.92
CA PRO A 400 10.36 -13.33 0.51
C PRO A 400 9.00 -13.65 1.14
N THR A 401 8.76 -13.23 2.38
CA THR A 401 7.45 -13.38 3.06
C THR A 401 6.29 -12.79 2.29
N TRP A 402 6.56 -11.76 1.49
CA TRP A 402 5.57 -11.06 0.67
C TRP A 402 5.61 -11.47 -0.80
N SER A 403 6.80 -11.76 -1.35
CA SER A 403 6.94 -12.13 -2.75
C SER A 403 6.56 -13.59 -3.05
N LEU A 404 6.59 -14.48 -2.04
CA LEU A 404 6.22 -15.88 -2.20
C LEU A 404 4.69 -16.08 -2.35
N PRO A 405 3.82 -15.47 -1.52
CA PRO A 405 2.38 -15.48 -1.76
C PRO A 405 1.98 -14.82 -3.09
N LEU A 406 2.79 -13.90 -3.62
CA LEU A 406 2.58 -13.25 -4.91
C LEU A 406 3.24 -13.97 -6.09
N ALA A 407 3.80 -15.16 -5.88
CA ALA A 407 4.46 -15.92 -6.93
C ALA A 407 3.46 -16.36 -8.01
N ILE A 408 3.82 -16.15 -9.27
CA ILE A 408 3.01 -16.51 -10.44
C ILE A 408 3.80 -17.41 -11.38
N GLN A 409 3.08 -18.18 -12.20
CA GLN A 409 3.70 -19.02 -13.21
C GLN A 409 4.53 -18.18 -14.19
N ASN A 410 5.68 -18.71 -14.61
CA ASN A 410 6.61 -18.07 -15.56
C ASN A 410 7.25 -16.75 -15.07
N CYS A 411 7.16 -16.40 -13.79
CA CYS A 411 7.91 -15.28 -13.20
C CYS A 411 8.78 -15.77 -12.04
N HIS A 412 10.10 -15.78 -12.25
CA HIS A 412 11.04 -16.19 -11.20
C HIS A 412 11.17 -15.11 -10.13
N GLN A 413 11.44 -15.51 -8.89
CA GLN A 413 11.64 -14.60 -7.75
C GLN A 413 12.72 -13.52 -7.99
N ARG A 414 13.70 -13.80 -8.85
CA ARG A 414 14.74 -12.85 -9.26
C ARG A 414 14.22 -11.65 -10.04
N GLN A 415 13.12 -11.81 -10.78
CA GLN A 415 12.45 -10.72 -11.50
C GLN A 415 11.30 -10.16 -10.67
N LEU A 416 10.55 -11.04 -10.00
CA LEU A 416 9.38 -10.65 -9.21
C LEU A 416 9.75 -9.75 -8.03
N ARG A 417 10.75 -10.12 -7.21
CA ARG A 417 11.10 -9.36 -5.99
C ARG A 417 11.52 -7.91 -6.30
N PRO A 418 12.43 -7.65 -7.27
CA PRO A 418 12.71 -6.28 -7.69
C PRO A 418 11.51 -5.53 -8.25
N ALA A 419 10.73 -6.20 -9.10
CA ALA A 419 9.57 -5.56 -9.72
C ALA A 419 8.55 -5.15 -8.68
N LEU A 420 8.26 -6.00 -7.69
CA LEU A 420 7.31 -5.67 -6.63
C LEU A 420 7.78 -4.47 -5.79
N SER A 421 9.07 -4.39 -5.43
CA SER A 421 9.61 -3.21 -4.74
C SER A 421 9.41 -1.93 -5.54
N SER A 422 9.71 -1.94 -6.86
CA SER A 422 9.48 -0.79 -7.74
C SER A 422 7.99 -0.46 -7.89
N ILE A 423 7.11 -1.47 -7.95
CA ILE A 423 5.67 -1.30 -8.07
C ILE A 423 5.07 -0.61 -6.84
N LEU A 424 5.56 -0.90 -5.63
CA LEU A 424 5.08 -0.26 -4.40
C LEU A 424 5.28 1.26 -4.40
N LEU A 425 6.32 1.76 -5.08
CA LEU A 425 6.56 3.20 -5.24
C LEU A 425 5.53 3.91 -6.13
N LEU A 426 4.76 3.17 -6.93
CA LEU A 426 3.70 3.74 -7.77
C LEU A 426 2.46 4.10 -6.94
N VAL A 427 2.25 3.43 -5.82
CA VAL A 427 1.03 3.57 -5.02
C VAL A 427 0.94 5.01 -4.48
N SER A 428 -0.13 5.72 -4.87
CA SER A 428 -0.36 7.13 -4.51
C SER A 428 0.71 8.12 -5.02
N SER A 429 1.54 7.75 -6.01
CA SER A 429 2.60 8.61 -6.55
C SER A 429 2.43 8.90 -8.05
N ARG A 430 3.21 9.87 -8.56
CA ARG A 430 3.30 10.19 -9.99
C ARG A 430 4.57 9.65 -10.65
N VAL A 431 5.34 8.87 -9.91
CA VAL A 431 6.62 8.29 -10.35
C VAL A 431 6.37 7.32 -11.50
N ASN A 432 7.21 7.36 -12.52
CA ASN A 432 7.16 6.41 -13.63
C ASN A 432 7.94 5.11 -13.31
N LEU A 433 7.78 4.07 -14.12
CA LEU A 433 8.36 2.75 -13.81
C LEU A 433 9.90 2.74 -13.81
N ASP A 434 10.52 3.49 -14.71
CA ASP A 434 11.99 3.57 -14.80
C ASP A 434 12.56 4.36 -13.61
N GLU A 435 11.93 5.48 -13.28
CA GLU A 435 12.27 6.29 -12.10
C GLU A 435 12.08 5.49 -10.80
N ALA A 436 11.00 4.70 -10.69
CA ALA A 436 10.76 3.84 -9.53
C ALA A 436 11.87 2.79 -9.35
N ALA A 437 12.28 2.13 -10.43
CA ALA A 437 13.38 1.15 -10.37
C ALA A 437 14.71 1.81 -10.02
N TRP A 438 14.99 2.99 -10.58
CA TRP A 438 16.21 3.75 -10.31
C TRP A 438 16.30 4.21 -8.84
N LEU A 439 15.21 4.70 -8.24
CA LEU A 439 15.22 5.24 -6.87
C LEU A 439 15.61 4.23 -5.78
N ILE A 440 15.42 2.93 -6.02
CA ILE A 440 15.75 1.84 -5.09
C ILE A 440 16.98 1.04 -5.53
N ASP A 441 17.77 1.56 -6.47
CA ASP A 441 18.92 0.87 -7.07
C ASP A 441 18.54 -0.53 -7.58
N GLY A 442 17.38 -0.62 -8.23
CA GLY A 442 16.79 -1.87 -8.70
C GLY A 442 17.61 -2.51 -9.82
N PRO A 443 17.80 -3.84 -9.83
CA PRO A 443 18.56 -4.56 -10.85
C PRO A 443 17.83 -4.73 -12.20
N ILE A 444 16.60 -4.23 -12.32
CA ILE A 444 15.77 -4.38 -13.53
C ILE A 444 15.30 -3.02 -14.01
N GLU A 445 15.13 -2.89 -15.32
CA GLU A 445 14.62 -1.68 -15.96
C GLU A 445 13.08 -1.61 -15.90
N GLY A 446 12.49 -0.42 -16.11
CA GLY A 446 11.04 -0.22 -15.98
C GLY A 446 10.21 -1.02 -16.98
N HIS A 447 10.75 -1.35 -18.15
CA HIS A 447 10.07 -2.24 -19.10
C HIS A 447 9.88 -3.67 -18.54
N ALA A 448 10.85 -4.18 -17.77
CA ALA A 448 10.75 -5.47 -17.11
C ALA A 448 9.76 -5.43 -15.93
N VAL A 449 9.74 -4.31 -15.18
CA VAL A 449 8.72 -4.06 -14.15
C VAL A 449 7.31 -4.06 -14.76
N SER A 450 7.13 -3.36 -15.89
CA SER A 450 5.87 -3.32 -16.64
C SER A 450 5.40 -4.72 -17.05
N ARG A 451 6.33 -5.55 -17.57
CA ARG A 451 6.03 -6.94 -17.95
C ARG A 451 5.56 -7.76 -16.75
N VAL A 452 6.22 -7.66 -15.59
CA VAL A 452 5.81 -8.38 -14.38
C VAL A 452 4.41 -7.91 -13.93
N LEU A 453 4.16 -6.61 -13.95
CA LEU A 453 2.86 -6.04 -13.58
C LEU A 453 1.73 -6.53 -14.50
N GLN A 454 1.97 -6.64 -15.81
CA GLN A 454 1.02 -7.23 -16.76
C GLN A 454 0.79 -8.73 -16.52
N LEU A 455 1.80 -9.48 -16.07
CA LEU A 455 1.64 -10.89 -15.72
C LEU A 455 0.81 -11.07 -14.44
N LEU A 456 0.94 -10.14 -13.47
CA LEU A 456 0.11 -10.11 -12.26
C LEU A 456 -1.35 -9.73 -12.58
N GLU A 457 -1.56 -8.76 -13.49
CA GLU A 457 -2.91 -8.36 -13.92
C GLU A 457 -3.68 -9.49 -14.62
N LYS A 458 -2.99 -10.39 -15.32
CA LYS A 458 -3.60 -11.56 -15.99
C LYS A 458 -4.08 -12.65 -15.04
N GLN A 459 -3.77 -12.57 -13.75
CA GLN A 459 -4.26 -13.53 -12.77
C GLN A 459 -5.69 -13.19 -12.37
N ASP A 460 -6.54 -14.21 -12.16
CA ASP A 460 -7.91 -14.01 -11.67
C ASP A 460 -7.93 -13.33 -10.29
N GLN A 461 -6.88 -13.55 -9.50
CA GLN A 461 -6.66 -12.93 -8.18
C GLN A 461 -6.15 -11.49 -8.23
N TRP A 462 -6.09 -10.83 -9.39
CA TRP A 462 -5.59 -9.46 -9.52
C TRP A 462 -6.19 -8.47 -8.49
N PRO A 463 -7.51 -8.47 -8.19
CA PRO A 463 -8.06 -7.58 -7.15
C PRO A 463 -7.42 -7.79 -5.77
N SER A 464 -7.16 -9.04 -5.37
CA SER A 464 -6.49 -9.39 -4.12
C SER A 464 -5.02 -8.98 -4.12
N ILE A 465 -4.31 -9.24 -5.22
CA ILE A 465 -2.91 -8.82 -5.42
C ILE A 465 -2.79 -7.30 -5.29
N ARG A 466 -3.65 -6.55 -6.00
CA ARG A 466 -3.67 -5.09 -5.96
C ARG A 466 -3.94 -4.57 -4.54
N THR A 467 -4.87 -5.19 -3.83
CA THR A 467 -5.18 -4.86 -2.42
C THR A 467 -3.97 -5.09 -1.51
N ALA A 468 -3.26 -6.21 -1.68
CA ALA A 468 -2.05 -6.51 -0.92
C ALA A 468 -0.93 -5.48 -1.18
N LEU A 469 -0.71 -5.10 -2.44
CA LEU A 469 0.31 -4.10 -2.82
C LEU A 469 -0.02 -2.71 -2.25
N ILE A 470 -1.28 -2.28 -2.36
CA ILE A 470 -1.71 -0.98 -1.80
C ILE A 470 -1.58 -0.99 -0.28
N GLY A 471 -2.07 -2.03 0.39
CA GLY A 471 -2.00 -2.17 1.85
C GLY A 471 -0.56 -2.20 2.36
N MET A 472 0.35 -2.84 1.63
CA MET A 472 1.78 -2.85 1.97
C MET A 472 2.42 -1.47 1.83
N ALA A 473 2.15 -0.75 0.75
CA ALA A 473 2.65 0.60 0.56
C ALA A 473 2.09 1.59 1.59
N ASP A 474 0.82 1.43 2.00
CA ASP A 474 0.22 2.19 3.11
C ASP A 474 0.90 1.86 4.45
N TYR A 475 1.08 0.57 4.76
CA TYR A 475 1.77 0.16 5.98
C TYR A 475 3.17 0.75 6.07
N LEU A 476 3.95 0.68 4.99
CA LEU A 476 5.32 1.20 4.95
C LEU A 476 5.40 2.73 5.00
N ALA A 477 4.37 3.44 4.54
CA ALA A 477 4.34 4.89 4.62
C ALA A 477 3.94 5.36 6.03
N ASP A 478 2.98 4.67 6.65
CA ASP A 478 2.31 5.15 7.86
C ASP A 478 2.93 4.59 9.16
N ASN A 479 3.81 3.58 9.08
CA ASN A 479 4.47 2.97 10.24
C ASN A 479 5.98 3.13 10.18
N ASP A 480 6.61 3.35 11.33
CA ASP A 480 8.06 3.31 11.45
C ASP A 480 8.59 1.88 11.29
N ILE A 481 9.73 1.76 10.60
CA ILE A 481 10.40 0.49 10.39
C ILE A 481 11.84 0.59 10.89
N PRO A 482 12.44 -0.52 11.35
CA PRO A 482 13.72 -0.48 12.03
C PRO A 482 14.94 -0.45 11.10
N ILE A 483 14.78 -0.54 9.77
CA ILE A 483 15.89 -0.54 8.80
C ILE A 483 15.72 0.59 7.79
N ASP A 484 16.73 1.44 7.64
CA ASP A 484 16.88 2.36 6.51
C ASP A 484 17.59 1.63 5.35
N TYR A 485 16.79 1.07 4.44
CA TYR A 485 17.29 0.36 3.28
C TYR A 485 18.02 1.27 2.29
N GLN A 486 17.71 2.57 2.22
CA GLN A 486 18.48 3.49 1.37
C GLN A 486 19.91 3.64 1.89
N ARG A 487 20.10 3.71 3.21
CA ARG A 487 21.42 3.65 3.84
C ARG A 487 22.09 2.30 3.59
N ARG A 488 21.38 1.18 3.80
CA ARG A 488 21.93 -0.17 3.59
C ARG A 488 22.42 -0.42 2.16
N ARG A 489 21.78 0.14 1.14
CA ARG A 489 22.21 0.01 -0.27
C ARG A 489 23.49 0.78 -0.60
N ARG A 490 23.79 1.82 0.16
CA ARG A 490 24.95 2.71 -0.06
C ARG A 490 26.15 2.39 0.85
N ALA A 491 25.98 1.47 1.80
CA ALA A 491 27.05 1.02 2.68
C ALA A 491 28.13 0.25 1.90
N ASP A 492 29.38 0.32 2.37
CA ASP A 492 30.47 -0.45 1.78
C ASP A 492 30.48 -1.87 2.35
N TYR A 493 30.27 -2.86 1.48
CA TYR A 493 30.33 -4.27 1.86
C TYR A 493 31.68 -4.91 1.56
N SER A 494 32.69 -4.20 1.05
CA SER A 494 33.96 -4.78 0.59
C SER A 494 34.70 -5.66 1.61
N THR A 495 34.46 -5.45 2.91
CA THR A 495 35.07 -6.20 4.02
C THR A 495 34.14 -7.26 4.64
N LEU A 496 32.95 -7.48 4.10
CA LEU A 496 31.96 -8.42 4.65
C LEU A 496 32.50 -9.86 4.68
N LEU A 497 32.50 -10.46 5.88
CA LEU A 497 32.90 -11.84 6.16
C LEU A 497 34.30 -12.21 5.60
N PRO A 498 35.41 -11.73 6.20
CA PRO A 498 36.77 -12.10 5.79
C PRO A 498 37.00 -13.62 5.79
N ASP A 499 37.95 -14.12 4.96
CA ASP A 499 38.22 -15.57 4.86
C ASP A 499 38.64 -16.18 6.21
N THR A 500 39.35 -15.40 7.03
CA THR A 500 39.74 -15.78 8.40
C THR A 500 38.53 -16.00 9.30
N VAL A 501 37.58 -15.07 9.30
CA VAL A 501 36.32 -15.14 10.07
C VAL A 501 35.44 -16.29 9.57
N TRP A 502 35.26 -16.46 8.25
CA TRP A 502 34.51 -17.59 7.72
C TRP A 502 35.12 -18.94 8.14
N THR A 503 36.45 -19.04 8.12
CA THR A 503 37.14 -20.23 8.58
C THR A 503 36.90 -20.46 10.06
N GLN A 504 36.89 -19.41 10.88
CA GLN A 504 36.57 -19.50 12.31
C GLN A 504 35.14 -19.96 12.55
N ILE A 505 34.15 -19.34 11.91
CA ILE A 505 32.73 -19.74 11.99
C ILE A 505 32.58 -21.20 11.57
N CYS A 506 33.19 -21.63 10.47
CA CYS A 506 33.11 -23.03 10.03
C CYS A 506 33.71 -24.02 11.03
N ARG A 507 34.75 -23.63 11.78
CA ARG A 507 35.34 -24.46 12.85
C ARG A 507 34.37 -24.55 14.02
N ASP A 508 33.88 -23.40 14.47
CA ASP A 508 33.03 -23.26 15.66
C ASP A 508 31.69 -23.97 15.50
N THR A 509 31.11 -23.89 14.31
CA THR A 509 29.85 -24.53 13.99
C THR A 509 30.07 -25.92 13.38
N ALA A 510 31.30 -26.43 13.29
CA ALA A 510 31.64 -27.68 12.62
C ALA A 510 31.03 -27.83 11.20
N THR A 511 30.97 -26.74 10.43
CA THR A 511 30.46 -26.71 9.06
C THR A 511 31.52 -27.24 8.08
N PRO A 512 31.22 -28.18 7.17
CA PRO A 512 32.25 -28.79 6.32
C PRO A 512 32.96 -27.79 5.39
N GLY A 513 34.30 -27.76 5.46
CA GLY A 513 35.18 -27.22 4.42
C GLY A 513 35.26 -25.69 4.32
N PRO A 514 36.32 -25.04 4.83
CA PRO A 514 36.61 -23.62 4.61
C PRO A 514 37.16 -23.38 3.19
N ARG A 515 36.49 -23.90 2.16
CA ARG A 515 36.90 -23.70 0.78
C ARG A 515 36.58 -22.26 0.36
N PRO A 516 37.49 -21.55 -0.35
CA PRO A 516 37.25 -20.17 -0.80
C PRO A 516 35.96 -20.00 -1.61
N ALA A 517 35.58 -21.02 -2.39
CA ALA A 517 34.33 -21.02 -3.14
C ALA A 517 33.08 -20.96 -2.25
N ARG A 518 33.10 -21.60 -1.09
CA ARG A 518 31.96 -21.61 -0.14
C ARG A 518 31.91 -20.32 0.68
N ALA A 519 33.06 -19.77 1.05
CA ALA A 519 33.18 -18.45 1.66
C ALA A 519 32.55 -17.37 0.77
N ARG A 520 32.85 -17.40 -0.53
CA ARG A 520 32.27 -16.48 -1.52
C ARG A 520 30.74 -16.58 -1.61
N ILE A 521 30.21 -17.79 -1.61
CA ILE A 521 28.75 -18.01 -1.62
C ILE A 521 28.12 -17.44 -0.34
N ALA A 522 28.72 -17.69 0.83
CA ALA A 522 28.25 -17.16 2.11
C ALA A 522 28.28 -15.63 2.13
N ARG A 523 29.32 -14.99 1.58
CA ARG A 523 29.38 -13.53 1.39
C ARG A 523 28.25 -12.99 0.55
N CYS A 524 28.02 -13.59 -0.62
CA CYS A 524 26.95 -13.16 -1.54
C CYS A 524 25.57 -13.32 -0.90
N TYR A 525 25.39 -14.39 -0.11
CA TYR A 525 24.17 -14.64 0.66
C TYR A 525 23.96 -13.59 1.76
N LEU A 526 24.98 -13.28 2.57
CA LEU A 526 24.90 -12.22 3.59
C LEU A 526 24.68 -10.84 2.97
N PHE A 527 25.34 -10.54 1.86
CA PHE A 527 25.19 -9.29 1.13
C PHE A 527 23.72 -9.07 0.75
N GLU A 528 23.07 -10.06 0.12
CA GLU A 528 21.66 -9.92 -0.28
C GLU A 528 20.72 -9.67 0.91
N ARG A 529 21.00 -10.30 2.06
CA ARG A 529 20.21 -10.12 3.28
C ARG A 529 20.38 -8.73 3.91
N LEU A 530 21.62 -8.24 3.96
CA LEU A 530 21.95 -6.99 4.64
C LEU A 530 21.64 -5.75 3.81
N SER A 531 21.96 -5.78 2.52
CA SER A 531 21.74 -4.64 1.61
C SER A 531 20.33 -4.59 1.05
N GLY A 532 19.64 -5.73 0.99
CA GLY A 532 18.38 -5.88 0.27
C GLY A 532 18.54 -5.82 -1.26
N GLN A 533 19.77 -5.90 -1.78
CA GLN A 533 20.09 -5.96 -3.20
C GLN A 533 20.36 -7.40 -3.65
N PRO A 534 20.24 -7.73 -4.95
CA PRO A 534 20.51 -9.09 -5.40
C PRO A 534 21.96 -9.50 -5.16
N ALA A 535 22.17 -10.77 -4.79
CA ALA A 535 23.51 -11.34 -4.64
C ALA A 535 24.41 -11.17 -5.88
N SER A 536 23.83 -11.03 -7.07
CA SER A 536 24.57 -10.79 -8.33
C SER A 536 25.21 -9.41 -8.44
N THR A 537 24.77 -8.44 -7.63
CA THR A 537 25.36 -7.09 -7.56
C THR A 537 26.49 -7.00 -6.53
N SER A 538 26.74 -8.09 -5.79
CA SER A 538 27.82 -8.11 -4.80
C SER A 538 29.21 -8.05 -5.45
N PRO A 539 30.23 -7.49 -4.77
CA PRO A 539 31.60 -7.41 -5.29
C PRO A 539 32.24 -8.75 -5.63
N TRP A 540 31.74 -9.86 -5.06
CA TRP A 540 32.27 -11.20 -5.28
C TRP A 540 31.35 -12.10 -6.12
N ALA A 541 30.30 -11.53 -6.71
CA ALA A 541 29.43 -12.27 -7.61
C ALA A 541 30.21 -12.76 -8.83
N LEU A 542 29.89 -13.98 -9.27
CA LEU A 542 30.28 -14.48 -10.59
C LEU A 542 29.03 -14.52 -11.46
N ASP A 543 29.13 -14.04 -12.70
CA ASP A 543 28.03 -14.11 -13.67
C ASP A 543 27.93 -15.51 -14.28
N ASP A 544 27.60 -16.49 -13.44
CA ASP A 544 27.37 -17.88 -13.82
C ASP A 544 26.02 -18.38 -13.26
N SER A 545 25.28 -19.10 -14.10
CA SER A 545 24.01 -19.74 -13.73
C SER A 545 24.18 -20.77 -12.60
N ALA A 546 25.27 -21.54 -12.60
CA ALA A 546 25.51 -22.54 -11.58
C ALA A 546 25.92 -21.89 -10.25
N PHE A 547 26.74 -20.83 -10.28
CA PHE A 547 27.05 -20.01 -9.10
C PHE A 547 25.78 -19.43 -8.47
N ARG A 548 24.90 -18.81 -9.26
CA ARG A 548 23.63 -18.25 -8.78
C ARG A 548 22.75 -19.30 -8.09
N THR A 549 22.67 -20.50 -8.68
CA THR A 549 21.91 -21.61 -8.08
C THR A 549 22.52 -22.06 -6.75
N LYS A 550 23.85 -22.16 -6.67
CA LYS A 550 24.56 -22.50 -5.43
C LYS A 550 24.35 -21.46 -4.32
N THR A 551 24.28 -20.17 -4.67
CA THR A 551 23.98 -19.11 -3.71
C THR A 551 22.54 -19.18 -3.22
N ALA A 552 21.57 -19.38 -4.11
CA ALA A 552 20.17 -19.56 -3.74
C ALA A 552 19.92 -20.85 -2.93
N ASP A 553 20.71 -21.90 -3.15
CA ASP A 553 20.62 -23.18 -2.41
C ASP A 553 21.45 -23.20 -1.12
N PHE A 554 22.19 -22.12 -0.82
CA PHE A 554 22.98 -22.01 0.41
C PHE A 554 22.19 -22.28 1.71
N PRO A 555 20.90 -21.87 1.84
CA PRO A 555 20.09 -22.20 3.01
C PRO A 555 20.00 -23.69 3.34
N ARG A 556 20.13 -24.58 2.35
CA ARG A 556 20.20 -26.03 2.55
C ARG A 556 21.35 -26.46 3.48
N HIS A 557 22.39 -25.66 3.54
CA HIS A 557 23.59 -25.94 4.31
C HIS A 557 23.63 -25.23 5.67
N LEU A 558 22.61 -24.42 5.98
CA LEU A 558 22.49 -23.79 7.29
C LEU A 558 22.11 -24.83 8.34
N THR A 559 22.76 -24.73 9.49
CA THR A 559 22.32 -25.34 10.75
C THR A 559 21.98 -24.20 11.71
N PRO A 560 21.19 -24.43 12.77
CA PRO A 560 20.84 -23.37 13.71
C PRO A 560 22.07 -22.59 14.22
N GLU A 561 23.16 -23.31 14.54
CA GLU A 561 24.40 -22.72 15.04
C GLU A 561 25.13 -21.89 13.97
N LEU A 562 25.11 -22.34 12.70
CA LEU A 562 25.68 -21.59 11.59
C LEU A 562 24.87 -20.32 11.29
N ALA A 563 23.55 -20.42 11.32
CA ALA A 563 22.67 -19.28 11.10
C ALA A 563 22.85 -18.22 12.20
N GLU A 564 22.94 -18.64 13.46
CA GLU A 564 23.20 -17.76 14.60
C GLU A 564 24.57 -17.09 14.48
N ALA A 565 25.66 -17.85 14.24
CA ALA A 565 26.99 -17.28 14.09
C ALA A 565 27.10 -16.29 12.92
N LEU A 566 26.44 -16.57 11.80
CA LEU A 566 26.35 -15.65 10.67
C LEU A 566 25.55 -14.39 11.02
N ASN A 567 24.48 -14.52 11.80
CA ASN A 567 23.67 -13.38 12.23
C ASN A 567 24.41 -12.49 13.25
N THR A 568 25.16 -13.09 14.18
CA THR A 568 26.03 -12.36 15.12
C THR A 568 27.09 -11.57 14.36
N HIS A 569 27.80 -12.21 13.42
CA HIS A 569 28.80 -11.52 12.61
C HIS A 569 28.17 -10.43 11.72
N ALA A 570 26.96 -10.65 11.22
CA ALA A 570 26.24 -9.65 10.46
C ALA A 570 25.91 -8.41 11.31
N HIS A 571 25.58 -8.59 12.59
CA HIS A 571 25.36 -7.47 13.51
C HIS A 571 26.66 -6.74 13.86
N GLU A 572 27.74 -7.46 14.16
CA GLU A 572 29.09 -6.89 14.37
C GLU A 572 29.53 -6.04 13.17
N PHE A 573 29.34 -6.56 11.96
CA PHE A 573 29.67 -5.83 10.74
C PHE A 573 28.86 -4.53 10.58
N LEU A 574 27.57 -4.53 10.97
CA LEU A 574 26.75 -3.33 10.92
C LEU A 574 27.18 -2.29 11.96
N THR A 575 27.52 -2.74 13.18
CA THR A 575 28.10 -1.90 14.23
C THR A 575 29.42 -1.25 13.77
N ASP A 576 30.30 -2.01 13.12
CA ASP A 576 31.55 -1.47 12.55
C ASP A 576 31.30 -0.39 11.47
N GLN A 577 30.12 -0.40 10.85
CA GLN A 577 29.67 0.61 9.87
C GLN A 577 28.87 1.77 10.52
N ASN A 578 28.85 1.87 11.86
CA ASN A 578 28.06 2.82 12.65
C ASN A 578 26.53 2.65 12.48
N ILE A 579 26.06 1.40 12.39
CA ILE A 579 24.64 1.04 12.30
C ILE A 579 24.29 0.11 13.47
N ASP A 580 24.12 0.69 14.66
CA ASP A 580 23.90 -0.06 15.92
C ASP A 580 22.43 -0.36 16.20
N ASP A 581 21.54 0.55 15.78
CA ASP A 581 20.12 0.52 16.15
C ASP A 581 19.25 -0.34 15.22
N GLU A 582 19.84 -1.02 14.22
CA GLU A 582 19.10 -1.78 13.22
C GLU A 582 19.32 -3.30 13.34
N PRO A 583 18.27 -4.11 13.19
CA PRO A 583 18.43 -5.56 13.07
C PRO A 583 19.10 -5.93 11.74
N ALA A 584 19.70 -7.12 11.68
CA ALA A 584 20.32 -7.64 10.46
C ALA A 584 19.32 -7.79 9.30
N THR A 585 18.12 -8.28 9.61
CA THR A 585 17.00 -8.41 8.67
C THR A 585 15.68 -8.06 9.34
N TRP A 586 14.76 -7.47 8.59
CA TRP A 586 13.39 -7.19 9.02
C TRP A 586 12.43 -7.37 7.84
N HIS A 587 11.14 -7.60 8.09
CA HIS A 587 10.08 -7.55 7.08
C HIS A 587 8.76 -7.10 7.70
N PRO A 588 7.80 -6.57 6.92
CA PRO A 588 6.48 -6.19 7.44
C PRO A 588 5.69 -7.41 7.95
N PRO A 589 4.79 -7.23 8.95
CA PRO A 589 3.92 -8.29 9.45
C PRO A 589 2.99 -8.85 8.36
N ASN A 590 2.78 -10.16 8.38
CA ASN A 590 1.88 -10.84 7.41
C ASN A 590 0.39 -10.51 7.64
N ALA A 591 0.05 -9.90 8.79
CA ALA A 591 -1.32 -9.51 9.11
C ALA A 591 -1.95 -8.59 8.05
N VAL A 592 -1.14 -7.78 7.37
CA VAL A 592 -1.60 -6.80 6.36
C VAL A 592 -2.18 -7.47 5.11
N HIS A 593 -1.76 -8.69 4.77
CA HIS A 593 -2.30 -9.46 3.63
C HIS A 593 -3.04 -10.74 4.04
N LYS A 594 -3.27 -10.93 5.34
CA LYS A 594 -3.93 -12.13 5.87
C LYS A 594 -5.39 -12.18 5.43
N GLY A 595 -5.82 -13.30 4.85
CA GLY A 595 -7.18 -13.50 4.36
C GLY A 595 -7.42 -13.03 2.92
N LEU A 596 -6.39 -12.52 2.23
CA LEU A 596 -6.44 -12.28 0.79
C LEU A 596 -6.16 -13.58 0.03
N ASP A 597 -6.91 -13.81 -1.05
CA ASP A 597 -6.65 -14.92 -1.97
C ASP A 597 -5.50 -14.55 -2.91
N LEU A 598 -4.29 -15.06 -2.63
CA LEU A 598 -3.07 -14.77 -3.38
C LEU A 598 -2.59 -16.01 -4.15
N PRO A 599 -1.98 -15.86 -5.34
CA PRO A 599 -1.73 -16.97 -6.27
C PRO A 599 -0.64 -17.96 -5.82
N GLY A 600 0.29 -17.52 -4.98
CA GLY A 600 1.45 -18.29 -4.54
C GLY A 600 1.22 -19.02 -3.21
N PRO A 601 2.02 -20.07 -2.92
CA PRO A 601 1.91 -20.82 -1.68
C PRO A 601 2.32 -19.97 -0.48
N ASP A 602 1.44 -19.85 0.51
CA ASP A 602 1.75 -19.18 1.78
C ASP A 602 2.79 -20.00 2.57
N PRO A 603 3.99 -19.45 2.84
CA PRO A 603 5.02 -20.13 3.63
C PRO A 603 4.53 -20.60 5.01
N ALA A 604 3.56 -19.90 5.62
CA ALA A 604 3.05 -20.23 6.94
C ALA A 604 2.23 -21.54 6.99
N THR A 605 1.80 -22.06 5.83
CA THR A 605 0.99 -23.29 5.74
C THR A 605 1.84 -24.57 5.77
N VAL A 606 3.16 -24.47 5.58
CA VAL A 606 4.04 -25.62 5.49
C VAL A 606 4.45 -26.08 6.90
N ASP A 607 4.21 -27.36 7.22
CA ASP A 607 4.69 -27.97 8.47
C ASP A 607 6.22 -28.08 8.48
N ILE A 608 6.86 -27.30 9.37
CA ILE A 608 8.31 -27.26 9.56
C ILE A 608 8.86 -28.63 9.99
N ALA A 609 8.13 -29.37 10.82
CA ALA A 609 8.58 -30.70 11.25
C ALA A 609 8.59 -31.67 10.07
N ARG A 610 7.62 -31.56 9.15
CA ARG A 610 7.60 -32.33 7.90
C ARG A 610 8.72 -31.91 6.97
N LEU A 611 9.02 -30.62 6.84
CA LEU A 611 10.15 -30.11 6.06
C LEU A 611 11.47 -30.72 6.56
N HIS A 612 11.72 -30.69 7.87
CA HIS A 612 12.93 -31.26 8.47
C HIS A 612 13.03 -32.78 8.22
N ARG A 613 11.93 -33.53 8.36
CA ARG A 613 11.90 -34.99 8.05
C ARG A 613 12.24 -35.28 6.59
N VAL A 614 11.67 -34.51 5.67
CA VAL A 614 11.92 -34.67 4.23
C VAL A 614 13.39 -34.37 3.91
N MET A 615 13.94 -33.29 4.47
CA MET A 615 15.33 -32.91 4.27
C MET A 615 16.36 -33.83 4.95
N GLY A 616 15.95 -34.57 5.99
CA GLY A 616 16.80 -35.54 6.68
C GLY A 616 17.14 -36.80 5.86
N VAL A 617 16.50 -37.00 4.70
CA VAL A 617 16.83 -38.11 3.79
C VAL A 617 18.07 -37.76 2.97
N ASP A 618 19.10 -38.60 3.06
CA ASP A 618 20.38 -38.40 2.36
C ASP A 618 20.21 -38.15 0.86
N GLY A 619 20.90 -37.12 0.35
CA GLY A 619 20.94 -36.79 -1.08
C GLY A 619 19.67 -36.13 -1.66
N MET A 620 18.65 -35.82 -0.85
CA MET A 620 17.39 -35.28 -1.37
C MET A 620 17.54 -33.90 -2.03
N LYS A 621 17.19 -33.72 -3.31
CA LYS A 621 17.23 -32.40 -3.98
C LYS A 621 16.09 -31.48 -3.51
N LEU A 622 16.35 -30.16 -3.44
CA LEU A 622 15.35 -29.17 -2.97
C LEU A 622 14.07 -29.17 -3.82
N GLY A 623 14.18 -29.33 -5.14
CA GLY A 623 13.00 -29.42 -6.01
C GLY A 623 12.12 -30.64 -5.70
N THR A 624 12.72 -31.77 -5.35
CA THR A 624 11.99 -32.98 -4.93
C THR A 624 11.33 -32.78 -3.57
N ALA A 625 12.00 -32.10 -2.65
CA ALA A 625 11.42 -31.74 -1.35
C ALA A 625 10.20 -30.82 -1.52
N ALA A 626 10.29 -29.81 -2.38
CA ALA A 626 9.19 -28.90 -2.70
C ALA A 626 7.96 -29.67 -3.24
N HIS A 627 8.17 -30.58 -4.20
CA HIS A 627 7.09 -31.42 -4.73
C HIS A 627 6.43 -32.30 -3.66
N ARG A 628 7.21 -32.91 -2.76
CA ARG A 628 6.67 -33.74 -1.65
C ARG A 628 5.89 -32.95 -0.59
N LEU A 629 6.21 -31.67 -0.45
CA LEU A 629 5.53 -30.75 0.47
C LEU A 629 4.37 -30.01 -0.19
N GLY A 630 4.16 -30.19 -1.51
CA GLY A 630 3.13 -29.47 -2.26
C GLY A 630 3.37 -27.97 -2.35
N THR A 631 4.64 -27.53 -2.36
CA THR A 631 5.02 -26.11 -2.35
C THR A 631 6.07 -25.78 -3.42
N SER A 632 6.51 -24.53 -3.48
CA SER A 632 7.51 -24.06 -4.45
C SER A 632 8.95 -24.26 -3.96
N LEU A 633 9.90 -24.35 -4.89
CA LEU A 633 11.33 -24.43 -4.59
C LEU A 633 11.82 -23.24 -3.76
N ASP A 634 11.35 -22.03 -4.10
CA ASP A 634 11.74 -20.80 -3.41
C ASP A 634 11.13 -20.71 -2.01
N THR A 635 9.93 -21.27 -1.80
CA THR A 635 9.34 -21.42 -0.46
C THR A 635 10.19 -22.35 0.42
N VAL A 636 10.66 -23.48 -0.11
CA VAL A 636 11.57 -24.37 0.64
C VAL A 636 12.89 -23.67 0.97
N ARG A 637 13.49 -22.91 0.04
CA ARG A 637 14.72 -22.14 0.30
C ARG A 637 14.52 -21.14 1.44
N TYR A 638 13.42 -20.38 1.39
CA TYR A 638 13.07 -19.42 2.44
C TYR A 638 12.84 -20.10 3.81
N LEU A 639 12.11 -21.21 3.86
CA LEU A 639 11.85 -21.94 5.10
C LEU A 639 13.11 -22.57 5.70
N LEU A 640 14.06 -23.01 4.88
CA LEU A 640 15.35 -23.52 5.36
C LEU A 640 16.27 -22.39 5.86
N GLU A 641 16.06 -21.17 5.37
CA GLU A 641 16.75 -19.99 5.86
C GLU A 641 16.21 -19.54 7.22
N THR A 642 14.89 -19.54 7.43
CA THR A 642 14.28 -19.13 8.71
C THR A 642 14.24 -20.24 9.75
N HIS A 643 14.13 -21.50 9.31
CA HIS A 643 14.11 -22.68 10.17
C HIS A 643 15.14 -23.72 9.67
N PRO A 644 16.46 -23.45 9.85
CA PRO A 644 17.53 -24.37 9.46
C PRO A 644 17.31 -25.77 10.05
N VAL A 645 17.65 -26.80 9.28
CA VAL A 645 17.47 -28.19 9.72
C VAL A 645 18.45 -28.46 10.87
N PRO A 646 17.97 -28.86 12.06
CA PRO A 646 18.83 -29.28 13.15
C PRO A 646 19.67 -30.47 12.71
N ARG A 647 20.91 -30.56 13.20
CA ARG A 647 21.74 -31.73 12.89
C ARG A 647 21.09 -32.98 13.51
N PRO A 648 20.99 -34.10 12.77
CA PRO A 648 20.54 -35.34 13.37
C PRO A 648 21.51 -35.74 14.50
N ASN A 649 20.97 -35.94 15.71
CA ASN A 649 21.68 -36.58 16.80
C ASN A 649 21.89 -38.06 16.42
N LEU A 650 22.98 -38.34 15.71
CA LEU A 650 23.38 -39.73 15.45
C LEU A 650 23.85 -40.33 16.78
N ALA A 651 23.01 -41.20 17.34
CA ALA A 651 23.40 -42.13 18.38
C ALA A 651 24.65 -42.89 17.92
N SER A 652 25.57 -43.08 18.85
CA SER A 652 26.89 -43.69 18.69
C SER A 652 26.85 -44.95 17.82
N GLY A 653 27.39 -44.91 16.60
CA GLY A 653 27.55 -46.13 15.79
C GLY A 653 27.92 -45.94 14.33
N ASP A 654 27.25 -45.06 13.59
CA ASP A 654 27.39 -45.05 12.12
C ASP A 654 28.41 -44.01 11.59
N SER A 655 29.29 -44.49 10.72
CA SER A 655 30.44 -43.77 10.19
C SER A 655 30.09 -43.02 8.89
N LEU A 656 30.15 -41.68 8.93
CA LEU A 656 30.13 -40.81 7.74
C LEU A 656 31.48 -40.06 7.57
N PRO A 657 31.84 -39.61 6.35
CA PRO A 657 33.22 -39.28 5.98
C PRO A 657 33.63 -37.83 6.28
N THR A 658 33.48 -37.33 7.51
CA THR A 658 33.95 -35.97 7.87
C THR A 658 34.60 -35.89 9.24
N TYR A 659 35.82 -36.44 9.34
CA TYR A 659 36.55 -36.65 10.59
C TYR A 659 37.13 -35.36 11.23
N HIS A 660 37.29 -34.26 10.48
CA HIS A 660 38.11 -33.12 10.95
C HIS A 660 37.37 -32.05 11.78
N ASN A 661 36.05 -31.90 11.66
CA ASN A 661 35.31 -30.83 12.36
C ASN A 661 34.57 -31.30 13.61
N ARG A 662 34.22 -32.61 13.70
CA ARG A 662 33.51 -33.16 14.86
C ARG A 662 34.43 -33.25 16.08
N ALA A 663 35.64 -33.76 15.91
CA ALA A 663 36.62 -33.87 17.00
C ALA A 663 37.02 -32.49 17.58
N TYR A 664 37.02 -31.44 16.75
CA TYR A 664 37.26 -30.07 17.19
C TYR A 664 36.05 -29.50 17.97
N ALA A 665 34.81 -29.67 17.48
CA ALA A 665 33.62 -29.25 18.21
C ALA A 665 33.43 -30.02 19.53
N THR A 666 33.70 -31.33 19.54
CA THR A 666 33.74 -32.14 20.77
C THR A 666 34.81 -31.63 21.72
N ALA A 667 36.01 -31.29 21.22
CA ALA A 667 37.05 -30.67 22.04
C ALA A 667 36.60 -29.31 22.61
N LYS A 668 35.96 -28.45 21.82
CA LYS A 668 35.48 -27.12 22.25
C LYS A 668 34.41 -27.21 23.33
N ALA A 669 33.46 -28.14 23.19
CA ALA A 669 32.40 -28.37 24.17
C ALA A 669 32.94 -28.96 25.49
N ALA A 670 33.91 -29.86 25.42
CA ALA A 670 34.52 -30.48 26.59
C ALA A 670 35.61 -29.60 27.25
N LEU A 671 36.23 -28.69 26.49
CA LEU A 671 37.27 -27.77 26.95
C LEU A 671 36.85 -26.31 26.65
N PRO A 672 35.90 -25.74 27.42
CA PRO A 672 35.68 -24.29 27.44
C PRO A 672 36.97 -23.55 27.81
N ARG A 673 37.13 -22.28 27.40
CA ARG A 673 38.34 -21.48 27.64
C ARG A 673 38.83 -21.56 29.09
N VAL A 674 37.92 -21.44 30.06
CA VAL A 674 38.22 -21.50 31.50
C VAL A 674 38.76 -22.86 31.91
N VAL A 675 38.18 -23.95 31.40
CA VAL A 675 38.57 -25.33 31.71
C VAL A 675 39.91 -25.67 31.05
N LEU A 676 40.12 -25.23 29.81
CA LEU A 676 41.41 -25.39 29.14
C LEU A 676 42.51 -24.59 29.84
N ALA A 677 42.23 -23.35 30.24
CA ALA A 677 43.14 -22.52 31.01
C ALA A 677 43.45 -23.13 32.39
N ASP A 678 42.45 -23.67 33.08
CA ASP A 678 42.64 -24.36 34.36
C ASP A 678 43.53 -25.61 34.20
N PHE A 679 43.20 -26.51 33.26
CA PHE A 679 44.01 -27.70 33.00
C PHE A 679 45.44 -27.36 32.55
N TYR A 680 45.61 -26.33 31.71
CA TYR A 680 46.89 -25.97 31.14
C TYR A 680 47.75 -25.12 32.07
N GLU A 681 47.19 -24.07 32.69
CA GLU A 681 47.91 -23.08 33.51
C GLU A 681 47.96 -23.48 34.99
N HIS A 682 46.83 -23.86 35.59
CA HIS A 682 46.72 -24.14 37.04
C HIS A 682 47.14 -25.58 37.37
N GLN A 683 46.60 -26.56 36.64
CA GLN A 683 46.90 -27.98 36.87
C GLN A 683 48.16 -28.47 36.12
N ARG A 684 48.79 -27.58 35.34
CA ARG A 684 50.02 -27.79 34.57
C ARG A 684 50.05 -29.00 33.64
N MET A 685 48.89 -29.53 33.21
CA MET A 685 48.81 -30.68 32.31
C MET A 685 49.40 -30.36 30.94
N SER A 686 50.01 -31.35 30.28
CA SER A 686 50.51 -31.18 28.91
C SER A 686 49.35 -31.22 27.91
N LEU A 687 49.51 -30.56 26.75
CA LEU A 687 48.50 -30.62 25.67
C LEU A 687 48.20 -32.06 25.21
N ARG A 688 49.11 -33.01 25.44
CA ARG A 688 48.92 -34.43 25.13
C ARG A 688 48.02 -35.13 26.14
N ASP A 689 48.17 -34.79 27.43
CA ASP A 689 47.38 -35.39 28.50
C ASP A 689 45.96 -34.83 28.52
N ILE A 690 45.81 -33.53 28.24
CA ILE A 690 44.50 -32.88 28.02
C ILE A 690 43.79 -33.52 26.82
N ALA A 691 44.51 -33.78 25.73
CA ALA A 691 43.97 -34.45 24.55
C ALA A 691 43.52 -35.88 24.84
N ALA A 692 44.28 -36.64 25.64
CA ALA A 692 43.93 -38.00 26.05
C ALA A 692 42.72 -38.04 26.98
N ALA A 693 42.57 -37.08 27.90
CA ALA A 693 41.44 -36.99 28.82
C ALA A 693 40.09 -36.73 28.11
N VAL A 694 40.14 -36.02 26.98
CA VAL A 694 38.94 -35.64 26.20
C VAL A 694 38.71 -36.53 24.97
N GLY A 695 39.65 -37.43 24.67
CA GLY A 695 39.54 -38.35 23.53
C GLY A 695 39.75 -37.68 22.16
N VAL A 696 40.54 -36.60 22.12
CA VAL A 696 40.83 -35.82 20.90
C VAL A 696 42.34 -35.80 20.60
N SER A 697 42.75 -35.31 19.43
CA SER A 697 44.18 -35.28 19.08
C SER A 697 44.89 -34.08 19.74
N ARG A 698 46.19 -34.22 20.04
CA ARG A 698 47.03 -33.11 20.53
C ARG A 698 46.96 -31.88 19.62
N GLN A 699 46.90 -32.09 18.31
CA GLN A 699 46.83 -31.01 17.32
C GLN A 699 45.52 -30.22 17.43
N ILE A 700 44.42 -30.87 17.81
CA ILE A 700 43.13 -30.21 18.04
C ILE A 700 43.19 -29.35 19.31
N VAL A 701 43.76 -29.86 20.41
CA VAL A 701 43.91 -29.08 21.65
C VAL A 701 44.88 -27.91 21.48
N ALA A 702 46.00 -28.11 20.75
CA ALA A 702 46.93 -27.02 20.43
C ALA A 702 46.28 -25.93 19.56
N ARG A 703 45.40 -26.33 18.64
CA ARG A 703 44.63 -25.40 17.81
C ARG A 703 43.57 -24.67 18.65
N LEU A 704 42.87 -25.36 19.55
CA LEU A 704 41.92 -24.78 20.51
C LEU A 704 42.58 -23.75 21.44
N ALA A 705 43.80 -24.03 21.89
CA ALA A 705 44.58 -23.12 22.73
C ALA A 705 44.96 -21.83 21.98
N ASN A 706 45.38 -21.95 20.72
CA ASN A 706 45.59 -20.78 19.86
C ASN A 706 44.30 -20.00 19.63
N ASP A 707 43.16 -20.68 19.43
CA ASP A 707 41.87 -20.01 19.20
C ASP A 707 41.30 -19.32 20.46
N TYR A 708 41.77 -19.68 21.66
CA TYR A 708 41.43 -19.01 22.93
C TYR A 708 42.46 -17.97 23.38
N ASP A 709 43.45 -17.66 22.52
CA ASP A 709 44.61 -16.80 22.81
C ASP A 709 45.37 -17.23 24.07
N LEU A 710 45.46 -18.54 24.33
CA LEU A 710 46.22 -19.07 25.45
C LEU A 710 47.70 -19.16 25.08
N PRO A 711 48.61 -18.48 25.80
CA PRO A 711 50.04 -18.52 25.52
C PRO A 711 50.57 -19.92 25.77
N LEU A 712 50.83 -20.66 24.69
CA LEU A 712 51.43 -21.98 24.78
C LEU A 712 52.85 -21.85 25.34
N ARG A 713 53.16 -22.67 26.37
CA ARG A 713 54.51 -22.78 26.94
C ARG A 713 55.50 -23.04 25.81
N GLU A 714 56.56 -22.25 25.77
CA GLU A 714 57.63 -22.43 24.79
C GLU A 714 58.11 -23.90 24.80
N PRO A 715 58.39 -24.50 23.63
CA PRO A 715 58.90 -25.86 23.56
C PRO A 715 60.20 -25.97 24.37
N GLY A 716 60.11 -26.49 25.59
CA GLY A 716 61.25 -26.76 26.45
C GLY A 716 62.11 -27.90 25.87
N LEU A 717 62.94 -27.58 24.89
CA LEU A 717 64.11 -28.36 24.51
C LEU A 717 65.36 -27.56 24.89
N GLN A 718 65.56 -27.32 26.19
CA GLN A 718 66.92 -27.12 26.67
C GLN A 718 67.53 -28.49 26.93
N ALA A 719 68.47 -28.89 26.07
CA ALA A 719 69.35 -30.02 26.31
C ALA A 719 70.01 -29.83 27.68
N ARG A 720 69.76 -30.74 28.62
CA ARG A 720 70.31 -30.65 29.98
C ARG A 720 71.82 -30.93 30.05
N THR A 721 72.45 -31.22 28.92
CA THR A 721 73.90 -31.43 28.80
C THR A 721 74.33 -31.19 27.35
N THR A 722 75.23 -30.23 27.13
CA THR A 722 75.93 -30.06 25.85
C THR A 722 76.93 -31.20 25.73
N ILE A 723 76.66 -32.17 24.88
CA ILE A 723 77.58 -33.30 24.67
C ILE A 723 78.62 -32.86 23.64
N ASP A 724 79.83 -32.58 24.12
CA ASP A 724 80.97 -32.32 23.26
C ASP A 724 81.48 -33.64 22.63
N ARG A 725 82.04 -33.53 21.42
CA ARG A 725 82.60 -34.66 20.65
C ARG A 725 83.63 -35.42 21.48
N ASP A 726 84.48 -34.70 22.19
CA ASP A 726 85.59 -35.29 22.96
C ASP A 726 85.09 -36.05 24.18
N TRP A 727 84.02 -35.58 24.81
CA TRP A 727 83.37 -36.28 25.93
C TRP A 727 82.71 -37.58 25.49
N LEU A 728 81.98 -37.55 24.36
CA LEU A 728 81.33 -38.76 23.83
C LEU A 728 82.34 -39.78 23.32
N TYR A 729 83.47 -39.31 22.76
CA TYR A 729 84.59 -40.17 22.36
C TYR A 729 85.24 -40.82 23.58
N ASP A 730 85.52 -40.07 24.65
CA ASP A 730 86.10 -40.62 25.87
C ASP A 730 85.19 -41.68 26.53
N GLN A 731 83.89 -41.40 26.65
CA GLN A 731 82.95 -42.32 27.30
C GLN A 731 82.69 -43.59 26.49
N TYR A 732 82.56 -43.48 25.15
CA TYR A 732 82.21 -44.60 24.29
C TYR A 732 83.43 -45.38 23.78
N VAL A 733 84.52 -44.70 23.39
CA VAL A 733 85.71 -45.31 22.80
C VAL A 733 86.74 -45.65 23.88
N ASN A 734 87.15 -44.70 24.71
CA ASN A 734 88.21 -44.92 25.71
C ASN A 734 87.71 -45.75 26.91
N LYS A 735 86.59 -45.37 27.51
CA LYS A 735 86.00 -46.03 28.70
C LYS A 735 85.11 -47.23 28.37
N ARG A 736 84.93 -47.51 27.07
CA ARG A 736 84.19 -48.64 26.50
C ARG A 736 82.75 -48.86 26.99
N ARG A 737 82.07 -47.81 27.47
CA ARG A 737 80.69 -47.90 27.97
C ARG A 737 79.70 -48.08 26.81
N ALA A 738 78.59 -48.77 27.07
CA ALA A 738 77.57 -48.99 26.05
C ALA A 738 76.73 -47.72 25.82
N LEU A 739 76.37 -47.42 24.57
CA LEU A 739 75.51 -46.28 24.21
C LEU A 739 74.20 -46.20 25.01
N PRO A 740 73.53 -47.33 25.37
CA PRO A 740 72.34 -47.29 26.22
C PRO A 740 72.59 -46.71 27.62
N ASP A 741 73.73 -47.03 28.23
CA ASP A 741 74.06 -46.55 29.58
C ASP A 741 74.44 -45.07 29.56
N ILE A 742 75.21 -44.65 28.54
CA ILE A 742 75.55 -43.24 28.32
C ILE A 742 74.28 -42.41 28.04
N ALA A 743 73.34 -42.94 27.26
CA ALA A 743 72.07 -42.29 26.98
C ALA A 743 71.20 -42.15 28.24
N LYS A 744 71.18 -43.17 29.10
CA LYS A 744 70.45 -43.15 30.37
C LYS A 744 71.01 -42.11 31.34
N GLU A 745 72.34 -41.98 31.41
CA GLU A 745 73.01 -41.01 32.29
C GLU A 745 72.92 -39.57 31.76
N ALA A 746 73.03 -39.38 30.45
CA ALA A 746 72.87 -38.07 29.82
C ALA A 746 71.40 -37.61 29.69
N GLY A 747 70.44 -38.42 30.16
CA GLY A 747 69.00 -38.11 30.08
C GLY A 747 68.43 -38.05 28.66
N MET A 748 69.03 -38.79 27.72
CA MET A 748 68.64 -38.79 26.30
C MET A 748 68.19 -40.18 25.83
N SER A 749 67.45 -40.25 24.73
CA SER A 749 67.13 -41.54 24.11
C SER A 749 68.35 -42.13 23.40
N THR A 750 68.46 -43.46 23.39
CA THR A 750 69.56 -44.20 22.75
C THR A 750 69.68 -43.88 21.25
N ALA A 751 68.55 -43.66 20.57
CA ALA A 751 68.49 -43.23 19.18
C ALA A 751 69.02 -41.79 18.99
N ASN A 752 68.81 -40.90 19.95
CA ASN A 752 69.38 -39.54 19.89
C ASN A 752 70.90 -39.58 20.12
N MET A 753 71.37 -40.39 21.07
CA MET A 753 72.81 -40.58 21.33
C MET A 753 73.54 -41.21 20.13
N ALA A 754 72.92 -42.18 19.45
CA ALA A 754 73.44 -42.75 18.20
C ALA A 754 73.50 -41.71 17.06
N ARG A 755 72.55 -40.77 17.03
CA ARG A 755 72.54 -39.67 16.06
C ARG A 755 73.70 -38.70 16.34
N TRP A 756 73.93 -38.34 17.60
CA TRP A 756 75.09 -37.53 18.02
C TRP A 756 76.43 -38.21 17.71
N ALA A 757 76.56 -39.52 17.95
CA ALA A 757 77.75 -40.29 17.58
C ALA A 757 78.01 -40.27 16.05
N LYS A 758 76.94 -40.32 15.24
CA LYS A 758 77.04 -40.21 13.78
C LYS A 758 77.41 -38.79 13.34
N THR A 759 76.81 -37.76 13.94
CA THR A 759 77.09 -36.34 13.65
C THR A 759 78.54 -35.97 13.99
N HIS A 760 79.10 -36.53 15.06
CA HIS A 760 80.49 -36.30 15.48
C HIS A 760 81.52 -37.29 14.91
N ALA A 761 81.10 -38.15 13.96
CA ALA A 761 81.93 -39.16 13.30
C ALA A 761 82.69 -40.07 14.27
N ILE A 762 82.04 -40.51 15.35
CA ILE A 762 82.62 -41.45 16.32
C ILE A 762 82.43 -42.88 15.79
N PRO A 763 83.49 -43.70 15.73
CA PRO A 763 83.41 -45.05 15.17
C PRO A 763 82.51 -45.95 16.01
N MET A 764 81.33 -46.29 15.48
CA MET A 764 80.37 -47.17 16.16
C MET A 764 80.83 -48.62 16.09
N ARG A 765 80.77 -49.32 17.23
CA ARG A 765 81.02 -50.77 17.28
C ARG A 765 79.93 -51.50 16.49
N SER A 766 80.34 -52.51 15.73
CA SER A 766 79.43 -53.37 14.99
C SER A 766 78.41 -54.03 15.92
N ARG A 767 77.14 -54.04 15.50
CA ARG A 767 76.05 -54.73 16.22
C ARG A 767 76.40 -56.22 16.32
N GLY A 768 76.70 -56.69 17.53
CA GLY A 768 77.02 -58.10 17.80
C GLY A 768 78.27 -58.36 18.66
N GLY A 769 79.03 -57.34 19.06
CA GLY A 769 80.16 -57.49 19.98
C GLY A 769 79.72 -57.60 21.44
N GLY A 770 79.58 -58.82 21.95
CA GLY A 770 79.13 -59.12 23.31
C GLY A 770 80.01 -58.51 24.40
N SER A 771 79.37 -57.88 25.39
CA SER A 771 79.99 -57.61 26.68
C SER A 771 79.35 -58.52 27.75
N HIS A 772 80.16 -59.46 28.21
CA HIS A 772 80.25 -59.96 29.58
C HIS A 772 79.16 -60.90 30.19
N THR A 773 78.06 -61.25 29.53
CA THR A 773 76.98 -62.01 30.21
C THR A 773 76.70 -63.45 29.76
N ALA A 774 77.54 -64.09 28.93
CA ALA A 774 77.28 -65.49 28.52
C ALA A 774 78.54 -66.40 28.54
N ARG A 775 79.39 -66.25 29.56
CA ARG A 775 80.47 -67.20 29.89
C ARG A 775 80.00 -68.37 30.78
N LEU A 776 78.69 -68.60 30.86
CA LEU A 776 78.09 -69.66 31.65
C LEU A 776 77.24 -70.51 30.70
N ASN A 777 77.59 -71.79 30.59
CA ASN A 777 76.84 -72.87 29.94
C ASN A 777 77.10 -73.13 28.44
N ILE A 778 78.38 -73.27 28.06
CA ILE A 778 78.77 -74.31 27.09
C ILE A 778 78.87 -75.62 27.87
N ARG A 779 77.78 -76.40 27.89
CA ARG A 779 77.80 -77.85 28.13
C ARG A 779 76.65 -78.48 27.34
N ARG A 780 77.02 -79.46 26.51
CA ARG A 780 76.21 -80.42 25.75
C ARG A 780 75.60 -79.88 24.45
N THR A 781 76.28 -80.06 23.31
CA THR A 781 76.38 -81.28 22.45
C THR A 781 75.16 -81.54 21.59
N ALA A 782 75.46 -81.67 20.29
CA ALA A 782 74.87 -82.56 19.28
C ALA A 782 73.58 -82.11 18.57
N GLU A 783 73.76 -81.64 17.32
CA GLU A 783 73.36 -82.31 16.05
C GLU A 783 71.91 -82.87 15.86
N PRO A 784 71.43 -83.08 14.61
CA PRO A 784 71.23 -82.12 13.51
C PRO A 784 69.90 -82.42 12.73
N SER A 785 69.79 -81.90 11.50
CA SER A 785 68.85 -82.28 10.40
C SER A 785 67.41 -81.72 10.51
N ASN A 786 66.70 -81.36 9.44
CA ASN A 786 66.83 -81.70 8.02
C ASN A 786 66.15 -80.64 7.13
N GLN A 787 66.68 -80.51 5.91
CA GLN A 787 66.26 -79.73 4.73
C GLN A 787 64.89 -80.21 4.13
N PRO A 788 64.37 -79.67 2.99
CA PRO A 788 64.16 -78.26 2.60
C PRO A 788 62.91 -78.05 1.64
N ARG A 789 62.83 -76.83 1.05
CA ARG A 789 62.29 -76.44 -0.30
C ARG A 789 60.79 -76.61 -0.59
N HIS A 790 60.14 -75.50 -1.00
CA HIS A 790 59.97 -75.15 -2.42
C HIS A 790 59.21 -73.81 -2.61
N ASN A 791 59.84 -72.90 -3.37
CA ASN A 791 59.19 -71.87 -4.22
C ASN A 791 58.68 -72.60 -5.50
N PRO A 792 57.81 -72.06 -6.40
CA PRO A 792 57.86 -70.66 -6.88
C PRO A 792 56.58 -70.03 -7.53
N LEU A 793 56.75 -68.78 -7.99
CA LEU A 793 56.27 -68.14 -9.24
C LEU A 793 54.85 -67.54 -9.39
N ALA A 794 54.87 -66.26 -9.79
CA ALA A 794 53.84 -65.47 -10.47
C ALA A 794 53.85 -65.70 -12.00
N PRO A 795 52.84 -65.22 -12.75
CA PRO A 795 53.00 -64.03 -13.64
C PRO A 795 51.74 -63.11 -13.62
N SER A 796 51.82 -61.78 -13.76
CA SER A 796 52.08 -60.90 -14.93
C SER A 796 50.89 -60.63 -15.87
N SER A 797 50.76 -59.34 -16.22
CA SER A 797 50.10 -58.74 -17.41
C SER A 797 48.59 -58.45 -17.28
N ALA A 798 48.11 -57.21 -17.18
CA ALA A 798 48.13 -56.05 -18.10
C ALA A 798 46.82 -55.92 -18.89
N GLU A 799 46.00 -54.93 -18.53
CA GLU A 799 45.49 -53.82 -19.38
C GLU A 799 44.82 -52.76 -18.49
#